data_AF-A0A954A1H1-F1
#
_entry.id   AF-A0A954A1H1-F1
#
_cell.length_a   1.000
_cell.length_b   1.000
_cell.length_c   1.000
_cell.angle_alpha   90.00
_cell.angle_beta   90.00
_cell.angle_gamma   90.00
#
_symmetry.space_group_name_H-M   'P 1'
#
loop_
_entity.id
_entity.type
_entity.pdbx_description
1 polymer ?
#
loop_
_entity_poly.entity_id
_entity_poly.type
_entity_poly.pdbx_seq_one_letter_code
_entity_poly.pdbx_strand_id
1 'polypeptide(L)'
;MTHPFEVPHGAALEWQLSETDLLGALHPLVDAERRRAWIAAAERHHPTLAARQRLPRLLATLWGVLVRAADALAAPVPRVAVRRRDQLLASGAEDTDQRVQPVLIRLDAAFLDQGVASWHMPNRELGFLRAVRRLYALPFPAPDPWLRDLAQHFRVQERAGLDAERTSRAALEMLGIEPQLWQGYVRATLLSLRGWAGMMRQFELRPDRAPVEPLPACLADFLAVQLTCDALAARCALRARFGRYANLGDLDAAPVSPPQRDLGTVFEAFVMGQIAPVDIDLLLQPGEANRWLQEVRRFDPSERRRLLHSAFERRLRTVFLDGLAAHAQRPSAAPAPRLQAIFCIDERACSLRRHLEESFPAVETFGYAGFFGVAMAWQGLGEARPRPLCPVHVKPRHDVTERALDHREEQAWRAARRRLGMTTRALFEGRHTLARGAFLSSVLGLGSAVPMVGRCLAPRLSARLLRGISGHRKDPITRLVLEREGDVRDAEGRYLGYSVPEMAEVVEEVLRTVGLTTEFCELVLVAGHGSSSLNNPHGAAYDCGATGGGRGGPNARAFVAMANHAEVRTRLAARGVGIPDDTWFVACCHDTCSGELTWFDEDVMPAARQQAFQCAREAMERASALDAHERCRRFESAPRGRDPDIALR
;
A
#
# COMPACT_ATOMS: atom_id res chain seq x y z
N MET A 1 -8.71 18.10 2.81
CA MET A 1 -8.51 19.33 3.59
C MET A 1 -8.73 19.02 5.06
N THR A 2 -7.72 19.21 5.91
CA THR A 2 -7.80 18.99 7.37
C THR A 2 -8.46 20.15 8.10
N HIS A 3 -8.48 21.33 7.47
CA HIS A 3 -9.10 22.58 7.91
C HIS A 3 -9.60 23.35 6.67
N PRO A 4 -10.57 24.27 6.81
CA PRO A 4 -11.02 25.14 5.74
C PRO A 4 -10.03 26.27 5.40
N PHE A 5 -9.03 26.50 6.27
CA PHE A 5 -7.93 27.47 6.12
C PHE A 5 -6.66 26.91 6.78
N GLU A 6 -5.51 27.50 6.49
CA GLU A 6 -4.23 27.10 7.09
C GLU A 6 -4.15 27.59 8.54
N VAL A 7 -3.79 26.69 9.47
CA VAL A 7 -3.60 27.01 10.89
C VAL A 7 -2.09 27.00 11.16
N PRO A 8 -1.46 28.17 11.43
CA PRO A 8 -0.05 28.22 11.78
C PRO A 8 0.15 27.67 13.20
N HIS A 9 1.29 27.01 13.44
CA HIS A 9 1.62 26.40 14.74
C HIS A 9 3.01 26.85 15.22
N GLY A 10 3.20 26.86 16.55
CA GLY A 10 4.48 27.17 17.19
C GLY A 10 5.04 28.54 16.80
N ALA A 11 6.34 28.59 16.51
CA ALA A 11 7.06 29.84 16.21
C ALA A 11 6.50 30.62 15.01
N ALA A 12 5.86 29.93 14.04
CA ALA A 12 5.25 30.59 12.89
C ALA A 12 4.04 31.45 13.29
N LEU A 13 3.20 30.95 14.20
CA LEU A 13 2.05 31.70 14.71
C LEU A 13 2.50 32.84 15.63
N GLU A 14 3.50 32.59 16.48
CA GLU A 14 4.08 33.63 17.34
C GLU A 14 4.66 34.78 16.52
N TRP A 15 5.42 34.46 15.46
CA TRP A 15 5.94 35.44 14.52
C TRP A 15 4.82 36.20 13.81
N GLN A 16 3.77 35.52 13.34
CA GLN A 16 2.64 36.21 12.71
C GLN A 16 1.92 37.15 13.69
N LEU A 17 1.74 36.76 14.94
CA LEU A 17 1.11 37.60 15.96
C LEU A 17 1.98 38.81 16.36
N SER A 18 3.31 38.71 16.29
CA SER A 18 4.22 39.80 16.67
C SER A 18 4.61 40.72 15.52
N GLU A 19 4.80 40.16 14.31
CA GLU A 19 5.37 40.87 13.15
C GLU A 19 4.35 41.21 12.06
N THR A 20 3.09 40.76 12.18
CA THR A 20 2.05 41.03 11.16
C THR A 20 0.76 41.61 11.77
N ASP A 21 -0.05 42.25 10.93
CA ASP A 21 -1.35 42.83 11.33
C ASP A 21 -2.48 41.80 11.36
N LEU A 22 -2.20 40.59 11.87
CA LEU A 22 -3.11 39.45 11.86
C LEU A 22 -4.42 39.73 12.64
N LEU A 23 -4.37 40.65 13.60
CA LEU A 23 -5.54 41.11 14.36
C LEU A 23 -6.16 42.42 13.82
N GLY A 24 -5.61 43.00 12.75
CA GLY A 24 -6.06 44.29 12.19
C GLY A 24 -7.15 44.18 11.13
N ALA A 25 -7.37 43.00 10.55
CA ALA A 25 -8.37 42.79 9.52
C ALA A 25 -9.14 41.47 9.69
N LEU A 26 -10.36 41.44 9.16
CA LEU A 26 -11.14 40.20 9.08
C LEU A 26 -10.49 39.21 8.12
N HIS A 27 -10.55 37.92 8.48
CA HIS A 27 -10.04 36.84 7.65
C HIS A 27 -10.65 36.86 6.22
N PRO A 28 -9.91 36.51 5.15
CA PRO A 28 -10.40 36.55 3.77
C PRO A 28 -11.65 35.71 3.49
N LEU A 29 -11.89 34.66 4.29
CA LEU A 29 -13.07 33.79 4.18
C LEU A 29 -14.35 34.39 4.78
N VAL A 30 -14.27 35.55 5.44
CA VAL A 30 -15.46 36.22 5.98
C VAL A 30 -16.24 36.84 4.83
N ASP A 31 -17.46 36.34 4.62
CA ASP A 31 -18.35 36.83 3.57
C ASP A 31 -18.83 38.28 3.81
N ALA A 32 -19.51 38.85 2.82
CA ALA A 32 -19.94 40.24 2.83
C ALA A 32 -20.99 40.53 3.92
N GLU A 33 -21.87 39.58 4.24
CA GLU A 33 -22.90 39.74 5.27
C GLU A 33 -22.26 39.77 6.65
N ARG A 34 -21.40 38.81 6.90
CA ARG A 34 -20.69 38.68 8.16
C ARG A 34 -19.73 39.84 8.40
N ARG A 35 -19.07 40.34 7.35
CA ARG A 35 -18.25 41.56 7.41
C ARG A 35 -19.04 42.79 7.89
N ARG A 36 -20.28 42.98 7.40
CA ARG A 36 -21.14 44.08 7.87
C ARG A 36 -21.50 43.93 9.34
N ALA A 37 -21.80 42.71 9.80
CA ALA A 37 -22.09 42.43 11.20
C ALA A 37 -20.91 42.78 12.12
N TRP A 38 -19.68 42.43 11.74
CA TRP A 38 -18.46 42.78 12.48
C TRP A 38 -18.20 44.28 12.55
N ILE A 39 -18.40 45.01 11.44
CA ILE A 39 -18.26 46.47 11.42
C ILE A 39 -19.30 47.12 12.35
N ALA A 40 -20.56 46.71 12.26
CA ALA A 40 -21.62 47.23 13.12
C ALA A 40 -21.36 46.91 14.61
N ALA A 41 -20.86 45.71 14.93
CA ALA A 41 -20.47 45.37 16.29
C ALA A 41 -19.31 46.25 16.79
N ALA A 42 -18.31 46.50 15.94
CA ALA A 42 -17.17 47.35 16.31
C ALA A 42 -17.60 48.80 16.58
N GLU A 43 -18.60 49.32 15.87
CA GLU A 43 -19.20 50.63 16.13
C GLU A 43 -19.93 50.69 17.47
N ARG A 44 -20.66 49.62 17.85
CA ARG A 44 -21.35 49.54 19.15
C ARG A 44 -20.39 49.45 20.33
N HIS A 45 -19.34 48.64 20.24
CA HIS A 45 -18.41 48.40 21.35
C HIS A 45 -17.36 49.50 21.52
N HIS A 46 -17.00 50.20 20.44
CA HIS A 46 -15.94 51.22 20.45
C HIS A 46 -16.35 52.53 19.77
N PRO A 47 -17.45 53.19 20.21
CA PRO A 47 -17.99 54.38 19.54
C PRO A 47 -17.03 55.58 19.56
N THR A 48 -16.18 55.67 20.60
CA THR A 48 -15.24 56.77 20.83
C THR A 48 -13.94 56.66 20.02
N LEU A 49 -13.65 55.49 19.42
CA LEU A 49 -12.48 55.30 18.57
C LEU A 49 -12.73 55.79 17.14
N ALA A 50 -11.68 56.22 16.45
CA ALA A 50 -11.75 56.53 15.03
C ALA A 50 -12.18 55.29 14.22
N ALA A 51 -12.97 55.46 13.16
CA ALA A 51 -13.55 54.35 12.39
C ALA A 51 -12.52 53.28 11.98
N ARG A 52 -11.33 53.70 11.55
CA ARG A 52 -10.22 52.81 11.16
C ARG A 52 -9.66 51.94 12.29
N GLN A 53 -9.89 52.30 13.56
CA GLN A 53 -9.37 51.61 14.74
C GLN A 53 -10.40 50.68 15.40
N ARG A 54 -11.69 50.82 15.08
CA ARG A 54 -12.79 50.11 15.76
C ARG A 54 -12.71 48.60 15.56
N LEU A 55 -12.60 48.16 14.30
CA LEU A 55 -12.56 46.74 13.94
C LEU A 55 -11.29 46.03 14.46
N PRO A 56 -10.07 46.57 14.27
CA PRO A 56 -8.85 46.01 14.88
C PRO A 56 -8.98 45.84 16.40
N ARG A 57 -9.58 46.83 17.09
CA ARG A 57 -9.74 46.77 18.55
C ARG A 57 -10.71 45.67 18.97
N LEU A 58 -11.80 45.47 18.23
CA LEU A 58 -12.77 44.41 18.50
C LEU A 58 -12.14 43.02 18.29
N LEU A 59 -11.39 42.83 17.21
CA LEU A 59 -10.68 41.58 16.92
C LEU A 59 -9.61 41.28 17.97
N ALA A 60 -8.83 42.28 18.40
CA ALA A 60 -7.90 42.13 19.51
C ALA A 60 -8.61 41.77 20.82
N THR A 61 -9.82 42.28 21.04
CA THR A 61 -10.65 41.92 22.20
C THR A 61 -11.08 40.46 22.13
N LEU A 62 -11.60 40.01 20.99
CA LEU A 62 -11.93 38.60 20.76
C LEU A 62 -10.72 37.68 21.01
N TRP A 63 -9.59 37.98 20.39
CA TRP A 63 -8.34 37.24 20.60
C TRP A 63 -7.98 37.14 22.07
N GLY A 64 -7.98 38.27 22.79
CA GLY A 64 -7.66 38.30 24.21
C GLY A 64 -8.63 37.49 25.08
N VAL A 65 -9.92 37.47 24.74
CA VAL A 65 -10.91 36.64 25.46
C VAL A 65 -10.66 35.14 25.19
N LEU A 66 -10.37 34.76 23.95
CA LEU A 66 -10.07 33.36 23.60
C LEU A 66 -8.75 32.86 24.22
N VAL A 67 -7.71 33.71 24.28
CA VAL A 67 -6.45 33.38 24.97
C VAL A 67 -6.71 33.13 26.47
N ARG A 68 -7.50 33.98 27.13
CA ARG A 68 -7.89 33.77 28.53
C ARG A 68 -8.72 32.50 28.72
N ALA A 69 -9.59 32.16 27.77
CA ALA A 69 -10.34 30.91 27.80
C ALA A 69 -9.42 29.69 27.64
N ALA A 70 -8.38 29.77 26.81
CA ALA A 70 -7.39 28.70 26.67
C ALA A 70 -6.61 28.46 27.97
N ASP A 71 -6.27 29.53 28.70
CA ASP A 71 -5.62 29.41 30.02
C ASP A 71 -6.49 28.61 31.02
N ALA A 72 -7.81 28.77 30.96
CA ALA A 72 -8.75 28.02 31.80
C ALA A 72 -8.96 26.55 31.35
N LEU A 73 -8.64 26.22 30.09
CA LEU A 73 -8.86 24.90 29.48
C LEU A 73 -7.59 24.05 29.38
N ALA A 74 -6.45 24.58 29.81
CA ALA A 74 -5.17 23.90 29.77
C ALA A 74 -5.19 22.66 30.67
N ALA A 75 -5.55 21.51 30.09
CA ALA A 75 -5.61 20.24 30.81
C ALA A 75 -4.18 19.76 31.13
N PRO A 76 -3.95 19.14 32.30
CA PRO A 76 -2.67 18.49 32.57
C PRO A 76 -2.41 17.39 31.53
N VAL A 77 -1.18 17.32 31.00
CA VAL A 77 -0.78 16.23 30.10
C VAL A 77 -0.94 14.90 30.86
N PRO A 78 -1.61 13.89 30.30
CA PRO A 78 -1.74 12.60 30.97
C PRO A 78 -0.36 12.03 31.29
N ARG A 79 -0.13 11.72 32.57
CA ARG A 79 1.15 11.19 33.09
C ARG A 79 1.55 9.82 32.52
N VAL A 80 0.61 9.03 31.99
CA VAL A 80 0.85 7.62 31.66
C VAL A 80 0.94 7.42 30.16
N ALA A 81 1.99 7.96 29.56
CA ALA A 81 2.36 7.56 28.22
C ALA A 81 3.11 6.21 28.28
N VAL A 82 2.77 5.29 27.38
CA VAL A 82 3.25 3.89 27.45
C VAL A 82 4.76 3.79 27.16
N ARG A 83 5.31 4.59 26.24
CA ARG A 83 6.76 4.57 25.91
C ARG A 83 7.52 5.66 26.66
N ARG A 84 8.78 5.39 27.03
CA ARG A 84 9.67 6.41 27.66
C ARG A 84 9.91 7.62 26.77
N ARG A 85 9.89 7.43 25.44
CA ARG A 85 9.92 8.50 24.43
C ARG A 85 8.87 9.58 24.70
N ASP A 86 7.64 9.17 24.97
CA ASP A 86 6.52 10.10 25.15
C ASP A 86 6.63 10.89 26.46
N GLN A 87 7.13 10.24 27.51
CA GLN A 87 7.40 10.87 28.81
C GLN A 87 8.56 11.88 28.70
N LEU A 88 9.64 11.51 28.01
CA LEU A 88 10.76 12.40 27.71
C LEU A 88 10.30 13.64 26.95
N LEU A 89 9.49 13.44 25.90
CA LEU A 89 8.93 14.53 25.11
C LEU A 89 8.04 15.45 25.98
N ALA A 90 7.22 14.88 26.86
CA ALA A 90 6.38 15.67 27.79
C ALA A 90 7.19 16.50 28.80
N SER A 91 8.40 16.05 29.17
CA SER A 91 9.33 16.82 30.00
C SER A 91 10.12 17.90 29.23
N GLY A 92 9.88 18.03 27.92
CA GLY A 92 10.60 18.94 27.03
C GLY A 92 11.98 18.43 26.60
N ALA A 93 12.25 17.12 26.70
CA ALA A 93 13.42 16.53 26.07
C ALA A 93 13.18 16.34 24.56
N GLU A 94 14.24 16.02 23.81
CA GLU A 94 14.10 15.74 22.39
C GLU A 94 13.27 14.47 22.14
N ASP A 95 12.70 14.37 20.94
CA ASP A 95 12.04 13.15 20.48
C ASP A 95 13.08 12.07 20.10
N THR A 96 13.20 11.03 20.93
CA THR A 96 14.15 9.93 20.72
C THR A 96 13.90 9.16 19.42
N ASP A 97 12.66 9.14 18.92
CA ASP A 97 12.34 8.42 17.67
C ASP A 97 13.02 9.08 16.46
N GLN A 98 13.33 10.38 16.51
CA GLN A 98 14.09 11.07 15.46
C GLN A 98 15.54 10.56 15.33
N ARG A 99 16.09 9.92 16.38
CA ARG A 99 17.39 9.25 16.34
C ARG A 99 17.28 7.78 15.99
N VAL A 100 16.34 7.08 16.61
CA VAL A 100 16.22 5.61 16.51
C VAL A 100 15.70 5.18 15.14
N GLN A 101 14.62 5.79 14.65
CA GLN A 101 13.95 5.31 13.44
C GLN A 101 14.84 5.37 12.19
N PRO A 102 15.62 6.44 11.93
CA PRO A 102 16.53 6.46 10.77
C PRO A 102 17.60 5.36 10.79
N VAL A 103 18.05 4.95 11.98
CA VAL A 103 19.02 3.86 12.13
C VAL A 103 18.36 2.52 11.84
N LEU A 104 17.20 2.26 12.43
CA LEU A 104 16.44 1.02 12.20
C LEU A 104 16.09 0.87 10.72
N ILE A 105 15.49 1.89 10.10
CA ILE A 105 15.12 1.86 8.67
C ILE A 105 16.30 1.46 7.78
N ARG A 106 17.51 1.96 8.03
CA ARG A 106 18.71 1.61 7.26
C ARG A 106 19.15 0.16 7.50
N LEU A 107 19.10 -0.29 8.75
CA LEU A 107 19.44 -1.67 9.12
C LEU A 107 18.45 -2.67 8.52
N ASP A 108 17.15 -2.40 8.68
CA ASP A 108 16.09 -3.24 8.14
C ASP A 108 16.13 -3.28 6.61
N ALA A 109 16.30 -2.14 5.95
CA ALA A 109 16.42 -2.07 4.50
C ALA A 109 17.63 -2.86 3.98
N ALA A 110 18.77 -2.79 4.68
CA ALA A 110 19.98 -3.52 4.30
C ALA A 110 19.87 -5.03 4.57
N PHE A 111 19.22 -5.41 5.68
CA PHE A 111 19.01 -6.81 6.02
C PHE A 111 18.03 -7.47 5.05
N LEU A 112 16.87 -6.85 4.85
CA LEU A 112 15.77 -7.36 4.03
C LEU A 112 15.98 -7.15 2.53
N ASP A 113 17.11 -6.58 2.10
CA ASP A 113 17.44 -6.37 0.70
C ASP A 113 17.45 -7.69 -0.08
N GLN A 114 16.72 -7.71 -1.20
CA GLN A 114 16.57 -8.87 -2.08
C GLN A 114 17.37 -8.70 -3.37
N GLY A 115 18.54 -8.05 -3.28
CA GLY A 115 19.44 -7.85 -4.42
C GLY A 115 19.25 -6.53 -5.17
N VAL A 116 18.66 -5.52 -4.53
CA VAL A 116 18.55 -4.16 -5.09
C VAL A 116 19.82 -3.38 -4.80
N ALA A 117 20.34 -3.50 -3.58
CA ALA A 117 21.60 -2.87 -3.18
C ALA A 117 22.79 -3.59 -3.82
N SER A 118 23.79 -2.82 -4.29
CA SER A 118 25.06 -3.38 -4.76
C SER A 118 25.92 -3.91 -3.61
N TRP A 119 25.70 -3.40 -2.39
CA TRP A 119 26.38 -3.81 -1.17
C TRP A 119 25.37 -4.49 -0.26
N HIS A 120 25.61 -5.76 0.05
CA HIS A 120 24.74 -6.54 0.93
C HIS A 120 25.21 -6.41 2.38
N MET A 121 24.25 -6.48 3.31
CA MET A 121 24.57 -6.54 4.72
C MET A 121 25.41 -7.80 5.03
N PRO A 122 26.61 -7.67 5.61
CA PRO A 122 27.45 -8.81 5.93
C PRO A 122 26.83 -9.62 7.08
N ASN A 123 27.00 -10.94 7.05
CA ASN A 123 26.52 -11.87 8.06
C ASN A 123 24.98 -11.95 8.22
N ARG A 124 24.19 -11.52 7.22
CA ARG A 124 22.72 -11.55 7.30
C ARG A 124 22.14 -12.96 7.44
N GLU A 125 22.88 -13.98 7.03
CA GLU A 125 22.55 -15.40 7.21
C GLU A 125 22.53 -15.84 8.69
N LEU A 126 23.08 -15.02 9.61
CA LEU A 126 23.10 -15.32 11.05
C LEU A 126 21.86 -14.82 11.81
N GLY A 127 20.92 -14.16 11.13
CA GLY A 127 19.78 -13.47 11.76
C GLY A 127 20.05 -11.99 11.99
N PHE A 128 18.97 -11.21 12.11
CA PHE A 128 19.03 -9.74 12.12
C PHE A 128 19.84 -9.22 13.32
N LEU A 129 19.61 -9.75 14.52
CA LEU A 129 20.27 -9.27 15.73
C LEU A 129 21.80 -9.47 15.66
N ARG A 130 22.24 -10.66 15.24
CA ARG A 130 23.67 -10.98 15.10
C ARG A 130 24.33 -10.19 13.98
N ALA A 131 23.65 -10.04 12.84
CA ALA A 131 24.16 -9.24 11.73
C ALA A 131 24.40 -7.78 12.15
N VAL A 132 23.44 -7.17 12.85
CA VAL A 132 23.55 -5.79 13.38
C VAL A 132 24.71 -5.67 14.37
N ARG A 133 24.83 -6.61 15.32
CA ARG A 133 25.93 -6.59 16.31
C ARG A 133 27.30 -6.67 15.66
N ARG A 134 27.48 -7.56 14.69
CA ARG A 134 28.75 -7.70 13.96
C ARG A 134 29.06 -6.46 13.12
N LEU A 135 28.05 -5.86 12.50
CA LEU A 135 28.22 -4.61 11.74
C LEU A 135 28.70 -3.47 12.65
N TYR A 136 28.09 -3.30 13.82
CA TYR A 136 28.49 -2.28 14.80
C TYR A 136 29.76 -2.63 15.60
N ALA A 137 30.28 -3.85 15.48
CA ALA A 137 31.58 -4.24 16.03
C ALA A 137 32.75 -3.73 15.17
N LEU A 138 32.51 -3.38 13.91
CA LEU A 138 33.52 -2.80 13.02
C LEU A 138 33.91 -1.39 13.49
N PRO A 139 35.18 -0.99 13.31
CA PRO A 139 35.59 0.37 13.60
C PRO A 139 34.95 1.33 12.59
N PHE A 140 34.18 2.31 13.08
CA PHE A 140 33.62 3.37 12.24
C PHE A 140 33.66 4.73 12.96
N PRO A 141 33.79 5.84 12.21
CA PRO A 141 33.65 7.17 12.78
C PRO A 141 32.18 7.38 13.17
N ALA A 142 31.92 7.41 14.48
CA ALA A 142 30.59 7.66 15.04
C ALA A 142 30.52 9.14 15.48
N PRO A 143 30.00 10.05 14.62
CA PRO A 143 29.95 11.47 14.94
C PRO A 143 29.01 11.77 16.12
N ASP A 144 28.01 10.93 16.34
CA ASP A 144 27.04 11.09 17.43
C ASP A 144 27.41 10.20 18.64
N PRO A 145 27.57 10.75 19.86
CA PRO A 145 27.93 9.99 21.06
C PRO A 145 27.06 8.75 21.33
N TRP A 146 25.74 8.77 21.09
CA TRP A 146 24.89 7.61 21.39
C TRP A 146 25.18 6.41 20.48
N LEU A 147 25.67 6.63 19.25
CA LEU A 147 26.07 5.54 18.35
C LEU A 147 27.32 4.81 18.85
N ARG A 148 28.21 5.50 19.57
CA ARG A 148 29.37 4.87 20.23
C ARG A 148 28.91 3.98 21.38
N ASP A 149 27.99 4.47 22.20
CA ASP A 149 27.38 3.70 23.29
C ASP A 149 26.63 2.48 22.75
N LEU A 150 25.89 2.63 21.64
CA LEU A 150 25.20 1.55 20.94
C LEU A 150 26.19 0.47 20.46
N ALA A 151 27.27 0.88 19.78
CA ALA A 151 28.31 -0.03 19.32
C ALA A 151 29.00 -0.77 20.46
N GLN A 152 29.26 -0.09 21.58
CA GLN A 152 29.82 -0.73 22.78
C GLN A 152 28.84 -1.74 23.37
N HIS A 153 27.56 -1.38 23.48
CA HIS A 153 26.55 -2.25 24.07
C HIS A 153 26.33 -3.51 23.23
N PHE A 154 26.22 -3.37 21.90
CA PHE A 154 26.14 -4.51 20.99
C PHE A 154 27.35 -5.45 21.08
N ARG A 155 28.57 -4.92 21.25
CA ARG A 155 29.77 -5.74 21.49
C ARG A 155 29.72 -6.52 22.80
N VAL A 156 29.21 -5.90 23.87
CA VAL A 156 29.04 -6.58 25.18
C VAL A 156 28.01 -7.70 25.07
N GLN A 157 26.86 -7.42 24.44
CA GLN A 157 25.81 -8.40 24.25
C GLN A 157 26.27 -9.60 23.38
N GLU A 158 27.04 -9.34 22.32
CA GLU A 158 27.62 -10.39 21.47
C GLU A 158 28.61 -11.27 22.24
N ARG A 159 29.53 -10.67 23.00
CA ARG A 159 30.49 -11.40 23.85
C ARG A 159 29.82 -12.25 24.92
N ALA A 160 28.71 -11.76 25.47
CA ALA A 160 27.90 -12.47 26.46
C ALA A 160 26.98 -13.54 25.83
N GLY A 161 26.91 -13.63 24.50
CA GLY A 161 26.07 -14.60 23.80
C GLY A 161 24.58 -14.43 24.07
N LEU A 162 24.10 -13.19 24.25
CA LEU A 162 22.68 -12.96 24.56
C LEU A 162 21.80 -13.25 23.34
N ASP A 163 20.78 -14.09 23.52
CA ASP A 163 19.69 -14.25 22.56
C ASP A 163 18.75 -13.03 22.54
N ALA A 164 17.78 -13.03 21.62
CA ALA A 164 16.84 -11.93 21.45
C ALA A 164 15.97 -11.66 22.69
N GLU A 165 15.53 -12.70 23.41
CA GLU A 165 14.68 -12.55 24.59
C GLU A 165 15.42 -11.93 25.76
N ARG A 166 16.63 -12.43 26.06
CA ARG A 166 17.51 -11.89 27.11
C ARG A 166 17.94 -10.46 26.78
N THR A 167 18.17 -10.17 25.50
CA THR A 167 18.49 -8.82 25.03
C THR A 167 17.32 -7.86 25.22
N SER A 168 16.11 -8.28 24.83
CA SER A 168 14.88 -7.48 24.99
C SER A 168 14.58 -7.22 26.47
N ARG A 169 14.72 -8.25 27.32
CA ARG A 169 14.59 -8.12 28.78
C ARG A 169 15.56 -7.10 29.36
N ALA A 170 16.85 -7.23 29.04
CA ALA A 170 17.87 -6.30 29.53
C ALA A 170 17.61 -4.86 29.08
N ALA A 171 17.09 -4.66 27.86
CA ALA A 171 16.71 -3.33 27.37
C ALA A 171 15.47 -2.76 28.09
N LEU A 172 14.45 -3.58 28.38
CA LEU A 172 13.27 -3.17 29.17
C LEU A 172 13.65 -2.81 30.62
N GLU A 173 14.56 -3.58 31.22
CA GLU A 173 15.13 -3.28 32.54
C GLU A 173 15.92 -1.97 32.52
N MET A 174 16.70 -1.72 31.46
CA MET A 174 17.42 -0.45 31.29
C MET A 174 16.50 0.75 31.10
N LEU A 175 15.31 0.53 30.54
CA LEU A 175 14.23 1.52 30.42
C LEU A 175 13.39 1.67 31.70
N GLY A 176 13.67 0.87 32.73
CA GLY A 176 12.95 0.86 34.01
C GLY A 176 11.46 0.58 33.84
N ILE A 177 11.10 -0.36 32.96
CA ILE A 177 9.71 -0.78 32.75
C ILE A 177 9.43 -1.99 33.64
N GLU A 178 8.41 -1.87 34.50
CA GLU A 178 7.99 -2.97 35.37
C GLU A 178 7.48 -4.17 34.55
N PRO A 179 7.73 -5.42 34.98
CA PRO A 179 7.33 -6.62 34.26
C PRO A 179 5.85 -6.68 33.88
N GLN A 180 4.96 -6.14 34.71
CA GLN A 180 3.51 -6.11 34.45
C GLN A 180 3.15 -5.22 33.24
N LEU A 181 4.00 -4.25 32.90
CA LEU A 181 3.77 -3.30 31.80
C LEU A 181 4.46 -3.72 30.49
N TRP A 182 5.28 -4.78 30.50
CA TRP A 182 6.06 -5.21 29.34
C TRP A 182 5.20 -5.48 28.10
N GLN A 183 4.05 -6.13 28.26
CA GLN A 183 3.17 -6.43 27.12
C GLN A 183 2.69 -5.16 26.41
N GLY A 184 2.26 -4.16 27.17
CA GLY A 184 1.81 -2.87 26.63
C GLY A 184 2.96 -2.12 25.97
N TYR A 185 4.13 -2.11 26.62
CA TYR A 185 5.33 -1.45 26.11
C TYR A 185 5.82 -2.07 24.80
N VAL A 186 6.00 -3.39 24.76
CA VAL A 186 6.44 -4.12 23.57
C VAL A 186 5.47 -3.89 22.40
N ARG A 187 4.16 -3.94 22.66
CA ARG A 187 3.15 -3.65 21.63
C ARG A 187 3.29 -2.23 21.09
N ALA A 188 3.43 -1.23 21.97
CA ALA A 188 3.60 0.16 21.56
C ALA A 188 4.90 0.38 20.77
N THR A 189 6.00 -0.26 21.18
CA THR A 189 7.29 -0.21 20.47
C THR A 189 7.22 -0.84 19.08
N LEU A 190 6.66 -2.04 18.94
CA LEU A 190 6.52 -2.69 17.63
C LEU A 190 5.62 -1.90 16.66
N LEU A 191 4.66 -1.14 17.18
CA LEU A 191 3.77 -0.29 16.38
C LEU A 191 4.36 1.10 16.08
N SER A 192 5.50 1.47 16.68
CA SER A 192 6.09 2.81 16.47
C SER A 192 6.71 2.94 15.09
N LEU A 193 7.34 1.87 14.58
CA LEU A 193 7.93 1.81 13.25
C LEU A 193 7.08 0.94 12.31
N ARG A 194 5.94 1.49 11.90
CA ARG A 194 4.90 0.78 11.11
C ARG A 194 5.49 0.19 9.82
N GLY A 195 5.11 -1.06 9.53
CA GLY A 195 5.54 -1.78 8.33
C GLY A 195 6.72 -2.73 8.58
N TRP A 196 7.80 -2.26 9.22
CA TRP A 196 9.05 -3.04 9.37
C TRP A 196 8.91 -4.25 10.28
N ALA A 197 8.32 -4.09 11.47
CA ALA A 197 8.00 -5.21 12.36
C ALA A 197 7.10 -6.25 11.68
N GLY A 198 6.11 -5.77 10.91
CA GLY A 198 5.22 -6.63 10.12
C GLY A 198 5.96 -7.40 9.03
N MET A 199 6.90 -6.76 8.34
CA MET A 199 7.73 -7.38 7.30
C MET A 199 8.66 -8.46 7.87
N MET A 200 9.32 -8.17 9.01
CA MET A 200 10.13 -9.16 9.73
C MET A 200 9.30 -10.38 10.11
N ARG A 201 8.12 -10.16 10.69
CA ARG A 201 7.21 -11.26 11.06
C ARG A 201 6.69 -12.02 9.84
N GLN A 202 6.44 -11.33 8.73
CA GLN A 202 5.95 -11.95 7.51
C GLN A 202 7.00 -12.89 6.91
N PHE A 203 8.27 -12.49 6.81
CA PHE A 203 9.32 -13.37 6.31
C PHE A 203 9.69 -14.49 7.29
N GLU A 204 9.54 -14.26 8.60
CA GLU A 204 9.66 -15.32 9.60
C GLU A 204 8.62 -16.45 9.37
N LEU A 205 7.35 -16.09 9.12
CA LEU A 205 6.26 -17.06 8.95
C LEU A 205 6.14 -17.62 7.52
N ARG A 206 6.52 -16.81 6.53
CA ARG A 206 6.36 -17.04 5.09
C ARG A 206 7.67 -16.75 4.34
N PRO A 207 8.75 -17.51 4.59
CA PRO A 207 10.00 -17.36 3.85
C PRO A 207 9.84 -17.61 2.33
N ASP A 208 8.83 -18.41 1.94
CA ASP A 208 8.41 -18.65 0.56
C ASP A 208 7.92 -17.39 -0.18
N ARG A 209 7.56 -16.34 0.56
CA ARG A 209 7.11 -15.04 0.02
C ARG A 209 8.24 -14.04 -0.21
N ALA A 210 9.49 -14.41 0.10
CA ALA A 210 10.61 -13.59 -0.33
C ALA A 210 10.56 -13.43 -1.87
N PRO A 211 11.05 -12.31 -2.44
CA PRO A 211 11.22 -12.17 -3.89
C PRO A 211 12.38 -12.98 -4.50
N VAL A 212 13.57 -12.95 -3.89
CA VAL A 212 14.80 -13.61 -4.42
C VAL A 212 15.31 -14.76 -3.56
N GLU A 213 15.52 -14.55 -2.26
CA GLU A 213 15.98 -15.59 -1.35
C GLU A 213 15.39 -15.41 0.06
N PRO A 214 15.01 -16.53 0.72
CA PRO A 214 14.54 -16.46 2.10
C PRO A 214 15.69 -16.01 3.01
N LEU A 215 15.40 -15.09 3.92
CA LEU A 215 16.33 -14.63 4.94
C LEU A 215 15.84 -15.08 6.32
N PRO A 216 16.75 -15.31 7.29
CA PRO A 216 16.40 -15.69 8.66
C PRO A 216 15.87 -14.46 9.43
N ALA A 217 14.79 -13.85 8.93
CA ALA A 217 14.09 -12.77 9.60
C ALA A 217 13.37 -13.30 10.83
N CYS A 218 13.45 -12.55 11.94
CA CYS A 218 12.84 -12.92 13.21
C CYS A 218 12.30 -11.66 13.89
N LEU A 219 11.03 -11.67 14.29
CA LEU A 219 10.44 -10.52 14.98
C LEU A 219 11.12 -10.24 16.33
N ALA A 220 11.56 -11.29 17.04
CA ALA A 220 12.26 -11.14 18.32
C ALA A 220 13.61 -10.46 18.15
N ASP A 221 14.36 -10.79 17.09
CA ASP A 221 15.62 -10.11 16.76
C ASP A 221 15.41 -8.62 16.51
N PHE A 222 14.39 -8.28 15.71
CA PHE A 222 14.01 -6.89 15.43
C PHE A 222 13.68 -6.13 16.71
N LEU A 223 12.83 -6.71 17.57
CA LEU A 223 12.45 -6.11 18.85
C LEU A 223 13.66 -5.89 19.74
N ALA A 224 14.59 -6.84 19.81
CA ALA A 224 15.80 -6.75 20.62
C ALA A 224 16.70 -5.59 20.18
N VAL A 225 16.88 -5.40 18.87
CA VAL A 225 17.63 -4.27 18.31
C VAL A 225 16.89 -2.95 18.61
N GLN A 226 15.60 -2.88 18.32
CA GLN A 226 14.79 -1.67 18.54
C GLN A 226 14.77 -1.25 20.01
N LEU A 227 14.51 -2.16 20.95
CA LEU A 227 14.51 -1.84 22.38
C LEU A 227 15.90 -1.41 22.88
N THR A 228 16.97 -2.00 22.35
CA THR A 228 18.33 -1.58 22.68
C THR A 228 18.59 -0.14 22.21
N CYS A 229 18.16 0.20 20.99
CA CYS A 229 18.23 1.57 20.48
C CYS A 229 17.38 2.54 21.31
N ASP A 230 16.13 2.18 21.61
CA ASP A 230 15.21 2.99 22.44
C ASP A 230 15.82 3.26 23.82
N ALA A 231 16.38 2.25 24.49
CA ALA A 231 17.00 2.38 25.81
C ALA A 231 18.18 3.36 25.82
N LEU A 232 19.06 3.27 24.82
CA LEU A 232 20.25 4.13 24.74
C LEU A 232 19.90 5.55 24.27
N ALA A 233 18.97 5.71 23.33
CA ALA A 233 18.47 7.02 22.92
C ALA A 233 17.75 7.73 24.08
N ALA A 234 16.90 7.01 24.83
CA ALA A 234 16.25 7.55 26.02
C ALA A 234 17.26 8.02 27.07
N ARG A 235 18.31 7.25 27.34
CA ARG A 235 19.39 7.66 28.25
C ARG A 235 20.16 8.88 27.76
N CYS A 236 20.39 8.99 26.44
CA CYS A 236 21.05 10.15 25.86
C CYS A 236 20.18 11.41 26.01
N ALA A 237 18.90 11.35 25.63
CA ALA A 237 17.95 12.45 25.77
C ALA A 237 17.75 12.87 27.24
N LEU A 238 17.65 11.90 28.15
CA LEU A 238 17.58 12.13 29.59
C LEU A 238 18.80 12.93 30.08
N ARG A 239 20.02 12.49 29.71
CA ARG A 239 21.26 13.18 30.11
C ARG A 239 21.39 14.57 29.51
N ALA A 240 20.92 14.75 28.27
CA ALA A 240 20.90 16.06 27.62
C ALA A 240 19.94 17.03 28.33
N ARG A 241 18.78 16.53 28.81
CA ARG A 241 17.75 17.33 29.46
C ARG A 241 18.03 17.65 30.93
N PHE A 242 18.43 16.65 31.71
CA PHE A 242 18.53 16.72 33.17
C PHE A 242 19.98 16.69 33.68
N GLY A 243 20.96 16.60 32.78
CA GLY A 243 22.39 16.60 33.09
C GLY A 243 23.02 15.21 33.10
N ARG A 244 24.36 15.19 33.16
CA ARG A 244 25.18 13.99 32.91
C ARG A 244 24.88 12.78 33.80
N TYR A 245 24.46 13.02 35.04
CA TYR A 245 24.21 11.99 36.06
C TYR A 245 22.72 11.64 36.20
N ALA A 246 21.87 12.14 35.30
CA ALA A 246 20.44 11.89 35.36
C ALA A 246 20.11 10.39 35.22
N ASN A 247 19.10 9.97 35.98
CA ASN A 247 18.53 8.64 36.02
C ASN A 247 17.02 8.68 35.75
N LEU A 248 16.39 7.51 35.58
CA LEU A 248 14.97 7.44 35.23
C LEU A 248 14.05 8.05 36.30
N GLY A 249 14.46 8.05 37.56
CA GLY A 249 13.74 8.72 38.64
C GLY A 249 13.65 10.23 38.43
N ASP A 250 14.63 10.86 37.76
CA ASP A 250 14.59 12.29 37.43
C ASP A 250 13.52 12.59 36.37
N LEU A 251 13.26 11.63 35.46
CA LEU A 251 12.18 11.72 34.49
C LEU A 251 10.82 11.51 35.16
N ASP A 252 10.71 10.51 36.03
CA ASP A 252 9.47 10.21 36.77
C ASP A 252 9.09 11.36 37.73
N ALA A 253 10.10 12.06 38.28
CA ALA A 253 9.94 13.24 39.12
C ALA A 253 9.82 14.56 38.34
N ALA A 254 10.11 14.56 37.03
CA ALA A 254 10.12 15.78 36.24
C ALA A 254 8.73 16.43 36.24
N PRO A 255 8.63 17.75 36.49
CA PRO A 255 7.38 18.45 36.28
C PRO A 255 7.02 18.31 34.80
N VAL A 256 5.81 17.82 34.54
CA VAL A 256 5.19 17.93 33.22
C VAL A 256 5.28 19.40 32.84
N SER A 257 5.85 19.70 31.66
CA SER A 257 5.88 21.09 31.18
C SER A 257 4.48 21.68 31.32
N PRO A 258 4.33 22.91 31.87
CA PRO A 258 3.01 23.52 31.96
C PRO A 258 2.35 23.42 30.58
N PRO A 259 1.07 23.02 30.51
CA PRO A 259 0.40 22.84 29.23
C PRO A 259 0.64 24.08 28.38
N GLN A 260 1.40 23.91 27.30
CA GLN A 260 1.70 25.01 26.40
C GLN A 260 0.36 25.49 25.85
N ARG A 261 0.13 26.81 25.88
CA ARG A 261 -1.08 27.40 25.29
C ARG A 261 -1.20 26.88 23.87
N ASP A 262 -2.26 26.15 23.57
CA ASP A 262 -2.53 25.73 22.21
C ASP A 262 -3.04 26.93 21.41
N LEU A 263 -2.10 27.81 21.06
CA LEU A 263 -2.37 29.02 20.27
C LEU A 263 -2.92 28.65 18.89
N GLY A 264 -2.63 27.45 18.38
CA GLY A 264 -3.21 26.93 17.15
C GLY A 264 -4.73 26.78 17.27
N THR A 265 -5.20 26.13 18.34
CA THR A 265 -6.65 26.00 18.62
C THR A 265 -7.30 27.36 18.91
N VAL A 266 -6.60 28.27 19.59
CA VAL A 266 -7.08 29.66 19.80
C VAL A 266 -7.25 30.39 18.47
N PHE A 267 -6.28 30.26 17.57
CA PHE A 267 -6.32 30.84 16.24
C PHE A 267 -7.44 30.25 15.38
N GLU A 268 -7.61 28.93 15.41
CA GLU A 268 -8.74 28.29 14.74
C GLU A 268 -10.08 28.82 15.27
N ALA A 269 -10.24 28.92 16.59
CA ALA A 269 -11.45 29.48 17.19
C ALA A 269 -11.66 30.97 16.86
N PHE A 270 -10.59 31.74 16.76
CA PHE A 270 -10.61 33.16 16.38
C PHE A 270 -11.10 33.34 14.93
N VAL A 271 -10.56 32.57 13.98
CA VAL A 271 -10.97 32.64 12.58
C VAL A 271 -12.39 32.07 12.40
N MET A 272 -12.70 30.94 13.03
CA MET A 272 -14.05 30.36 12.96
C MET A 272 -15.10 31.27 13.58
N GLY A 273 -14.80 31.98 14.67
CA GLY A 273 -15.73 32.96 15.27
C GLY A 273 -16.04 34.14 14.34
N GLN A 274 -15.10 34.48 13.45
CA GLN A 274 -15.33 35.48 12.42
C GLN A 274 -16.26 34.99 11.31
N ILE A 275 -16.09 33.74 10.85
CA ILE A 275 -16.79 33.16 9.70
C ILE A 275 -18.17 32.59 10.09
N ALA A 276 -18.26 31.93 11.24
CA ALA A 276 -19.47 31.23 11.65
C ALA A 276 -20.61 32.22 11.97
N PRO A 277 -21.88 31.82 11.74
CA PRO A 277 -23.06 32.63 12.04
C PRO A 277 -23.38 32.62 13.54
N VAL A 278 -22.40 32.99 14.37
CA VAL A 278 -22.53 33.11 15.83
C VAL A 278 -22.78 34.57 16.24
N ASP A 279 -23.42 34.80 17.36
CA ASP A 279 -23.58 36.17 17.88
C ASP A 279 -22.22 36.71 18.35
N ILE A 280 -21.81 37.86 17.80
CA ILE A 280 -20.51 38.49 18.08
C ILE A 280 -20.46 39.00 19.53
N ASP A 281 -21.56 39.55 20.03
CA ASP A 281 -21.64 40.13 21.37
C ASP A 281 -21.59 39.03 22.44
N LEU A 282 -22.20 37.87 22.17
CA LEU A 282 -22.05 36.68 23.01
C LEU A 282 -20.63 36.14 22.96
N LEU A 283 -20.00 36.04 21.78
CA LEU A 283 -18.66 35.47 21.62
C LEU A 283 -17.58 36.24 22.41
N LEU A 284 -17.79 37.54 22.66
CA LEU A 284 -16.88 38.39 23.46
C LEU A 284 -17.02 38.16 24.98
N GLN A 285 -18.08 37.48 25.43
CA GLN A 285 -18.28 37.18 26.84
C GLN A 285 -17.38 36.00 27.27
N PRO A 286 -16.66 36.09 28.41
CA PRO A 286 -15.71 35.05 28.82
C PRO A 286 -16.29 33.63 28.91
N GLY A 287 -17.54 33.49 29.41
CA GLY A 287 -18.19 32.18 29.55
C GLY A 287 -18.62 31.54 28.23
N GLU A 288 -19.03 32.35 27.25
CA GLU A 288 -19.38 31.91 25.90
C GLU A 288 -18.12 31.64 25.06
N ALA A 289 -17.10 32.50 25.16
CA ALA A 289 -15.82 32.26 24.51
C ALA A 289 -15.16 30.95 24.98
N ASN A 290 -15.32 30.61 26.27
CA ASN A 290 -14.90 29.32 26.80
C ASN A 290 -15.65 28.15 26.15
N ARG A 291 -16.99 28.23 26.08
CA ARG A 291 -17.81 27.22 25.39
C ARG A 291 -17.44 27.10 23.91
N TRP A 292 -17.27 28.22 23.22
CA TRP A 292 -16.86 28.26 21.82
C TRP A 292 -15.51 27.57 21.62
N LEU A 293 -14.51 27.90 22.45
CA LEU A 293 -13.20 27.29 22.37
C LEU A 293 -13.24 25.78 22.68
N GLN A 294 -14.09 25.36 23.62
CA GLN A 294 -14.34 23.93 23.88
C GLN A 294 -14.97 23.23 22.67
N GLU A 295 -15.95 23.84 22.00
CA GLU A 295 -16.59 23.26 20.82
C GLU A 295 -15.60 23.14 19.65
N VAL A 296 -14.79 24.18 19.40
CA VAL A 296 -13.73 24.13 18.38
C VAL A 296 -12.70 23.04 18.72
N ARG A 297 -12.31 22.92 20.00
CA ARG A 297 -11.40 21.87 20.46
C ARG A 297 -12.00 20.46 20.36
N ARG A 298 -13.31 20.30 20.58
CA ARG A 298 -14.02 19.03 20.38
C ARG A 298 -14.09 18.65 18.91
N PHE A 299 -14.19 19.64 18.03
CA PHE A 299 -14.13 19.46 16.59
C PHE A 299 -12.70 19.36 16.07
N ASP A 300 -11.93 18.49 16.71
CA ASP A 300 -10.53 18.23 16.42
C ASP A 300 -10.34 17.57 15.02
N PRO A 301 -9.09 17.40 14.54
CA PRO A 301 -8.85 16.77 13.24
C PRO A 301 -9.47 15.38 13.09
N SER A 302 -9.62 14.60 14.17
CA SER A 302 -10.19 13.26 14.14
C SER A 302 -11.70 13.31 13.99
N GLU A 303 -12.37 14.15 14.77
CA GLU A 303 -13.81 14.35 14.70
C GLU A 303 -14.23 14.95 13.35
N ARG A 304 -13.45 15.92 12.85
CA ARG A 304 -13.62 16.45 11.48
C ARG A 304 -13.56 15.37 10.42
N ARG A 305 -12.51 14.53 10.46
CA ARG A 305 -12.39 13.41 9.53
C ARG A 305 -13.54 12.42 9.68
N ARG A 306 -14.00 12.15 10.90
CA ARG A 306 -15.15 11.27 11.18
C ARG A 306 -16.43 11.79 10.52
N LEU A 307 -16.75 13.07 10.69
CA LEU A 307 -17.95 13.66 10.07
C LEU A 307 -17.85 13.70 8.54
N LEU A 308 -16.71 14.11 7.99
CA LEU A 308 -16.50 14.11 6.54
C LEU A 308 -16.58 12.69 5.95
N HIS A 309 -16.05 11.70 6.66
CA HIS A 309 -16.16 10.30 6.29
C HIS A 309 -17.63 9.83 6.35
N SER A 310 -18.36 10.18 7.41
CA SER A 310 -19.79 9.84 7.55
C SER A 310 -20.64 10.47 6.42
N ALA A 311 -20.33 11.71 6.03
CA ALA A 311 -20.99 12.38 4.91
C ALA A 311 -20.67 11.70 3.57
N PHE A 312 -19.41 11.29 3.37
CA PHE A 312 -18.99 10.52 2.21
C PHE A 312 -19.71 9.16 2.13
N GLU A 313 -19.77 8.40 3.23
CA GLU A 313 -20.48 7.12 3.31
C GLU A 313 -21.98 7.29 3.05
N ARG A 314 -22.61 8.33 3.61
CA ARG A 314 -24.03 8.63 3.36
C ARG A 314 -24.29 8.91 1.88
N ARG A 315 -23.40 9.65 1.22
CA ARG A 315 -23.51 9.90 -0.23
C ARG A 315 -23.38 8.59 -1.01
N LEU A 316 -22.37 7.77 -0.70
CA LEU A 316 -22.19 6.46 -1.33
C LEU A 316 -23.44 5.58 -1.17
N ARG A 317 -23.98 5.50 0.05
CA ARG A 317 -25.22 4.76 0.34
C ARG A 317 -26.38 5.25 -0.52
N THR A 318 -26.56 6.57 -0.61
CA THR A 318 -27.66 7.16 -1.40
C THR A 318 -27.51 6.79 -2.87
N VAL A 319 -26.34 7.01 -3.46
CA VAL A 319 -26.05 6.65 -4.86
C VAL A 319 -26.27 5.16 -5.13
N PHE A 320 -25.83 4.30 -4.22
CA PHE A 320 -26.01 2.85 -4.35
C PHE A 320 -27.49 2.44 -4.30
N LEU A 321 -28.24 2.95 -3.32
CA LEU A 321 -29.67 2.64 -3.17
C LEU A 321 -30.49 3.17 -4.35
N ASP A 322 -30.18 4.36 -4.84
CA ASP A 322 -30.80 4.93 -6.03
C ASP A 322 -30.52 4.05 -7.27
N GLY A 323 -29.28 3.58 -7.41
CA GLY A 323 -28.89 2.65 -8.47
C GLY A 323 -29.61 1.30 -8.39
N LEU A 324 -29.76 0.74 -7.18
CA LEU A 324 -30.49 -0.51 -6.95
C LEU A 324 -31.99 -0.36 -7.26
N ALA A 325 -32.60 0.74 -6.83
CA ALA A 325 -33.99 1.06 -7.12
C ALA A 325 -34.24 1.23 -8.63
N ALA A 326 -33.31 1.87 -9.34
CA ALA A 326 -33.37 2.00 -10.80
C ALA A 326 -33.17 0.66 -11.51
N HIS A 327 -32.28 -0.21 -11.02
CA HIS A 327 -32.05 -1.54 -11.59
C HIS A 327 -33.26 -2.46 -11.42
N ALA A 328 -33.92 -2.43 -10.26
CA ALA A 328 -35.11 -3.24 -9.98
C ALA A 328 -36.29 -2.97 -10.93
N GLN A 329 -36.29 -1.82 -11.62
CA GLN A 329 -37.31 -1.45 -12.61
C GLN A 329 -37.01 -1.98 -14.03
N ARG A 330 -35.83 -2.58 -14.27
CA ARG A 330 -35.47 -3.12 -15.59
C ARG A 330 -36.18 -4.46 -15.85
N PRO A 331 -36.68 -4.70 -17.08
CA PRO A 331 -37.28 -5.98 -17.43
C PRO A 331 -36.29 -7.14 -17.29
N SER A 332 -36.74 -8.25 -16.71
CA SER A 332 -35.91 -9.41 -16.31
C SER A 332 -35.64 -10.43 -17.42
N ALA A 333 -36.11 -10.23 -18.64
CA ALA A 333 -35.95 -11.22 -19.72
C ALA A 333 -34.59 -11.07 -20.41
N ALA A 334 -33.53 -11.57 -19.78
CA ALA A 334 -32.25 -11.74 -20.44
C ALA A 334 -32.34 -12.88 -21.47
N PRO A 335 -31.72 -12.75 -22.66
CA PRO A 335 -31.60 -13.85 -23.61
C PRO A 335 -30.72 -14.96 -23.00
N ALA A 336 -30.87 -16.20 -23.51
CA ALA A 336 -29.99 -17.29 -23.12
C ALA A 336 -28.51 -16.91 -23.37
N PRO A 337 -27.60 -17.20 -22.42
CA PRO A 337 -26.23 -16.73 -22.51
C PRO A 337 -25.49 -17.41 -23.68
N ARG A 338 -24.82 -16.61 -24.48
CA ARG A 338 -23.84 -17.04 -25.50
C ARG A 338 -22.41 -17.08 -24.94
N LEU A 339 -22.20 -16.42 -23.80
CA LEU A 339 -20.95 -16.38 -23.07
C LEU A 339 -21.27 -16.38 -21.57
N GLN A 340 -20.64 -17.27 -20.82
CA GLN A 340 -20.59 -17.21 -19.37
C GLN A 340 -19.17 -16.82 -18.96
N ALA A 341 -19.01 -15.83 -18.09
CA ALA A 341 -17.69 -15.29 -17.78
C ALA A 341 -17.46 -15.15 -16.27
N ILE A 342 -16.52 -15.90 -15.72
CA ILE A 342 -16.09 -15.84 -14.32
C ILE A 342 -14.93 -14.85 -14.21
N PHE A 343 -15.16 -13.72 -13.56
CA PHE A 343 -14.16 -12.68 -13.32
C PHE A 343 -13.59 -12.77 -11.90
N CYS A 344 -12.38 -12.24 -11.72
CA CYS A 344 -11.89 -11.89 -10.39
C CYS A 344 -12.84 -10.86 -9.73
N ILE A 345 -13.12 -11.02 -8.42
CA ILE A 345 -13.86 -10.05 -7.59
C ILE A 345 -13.11 -8.74 -7.30
N ASP A 346 -11.96 -8.52 -7.94
CA ASP A 346 -11.22 -7.27 -7.81
C ASP A 346 -12.05 -6.11 -8.37
N GLU A 347 -12.13 -4.99 -7.62
CA GLU A 347 -12.94 -3.82 -7.98
C GLU A 347 -12.58 -3.24 -9.35
N ARG A 348 -11.35 -3.45 -9.82
CA ARG A 348 -10.87 -2.96 -11.12
C ARG A 348 -11.40 -3.78 -12.29
N ALA A 349 -11.91 -4.99 -12.04
CA ALA A 349 -12.62 -5.77 -13.06
C ALA A 349 -14.10 -5.34 -13.19
N CYS A 350 -14.66 -4.62 -12.22
CA CYS A 350 -16.10 -4.29 -12.19
C CYS A 350 -16.53 -3.41 -13.36
N SER A 351 -15.73 -2.42 -13.75
CA SER A 351 -16.06 -1.52 -14.86
C SER A 351 -16.05 -2.27 -16.20
N LEU A 352 -15.02 -3.07 -16.48
CA LEU A 352 -14.98 -3.99 -17.63
C LEU A 352 -16.20 -4.90 -17.68
N ARG A 353 -16.51 -5.56 -16.56
CA ARG A 353 -17.66 -6.47 -16.45
C ARG A 353 -18.98 -5.77 -16.78
N ARG A 354 -19.21 -4.57 -16.22
CA ARG A 354 -20.42 -3.79 -16.50
C ARG A 354 -20.52 -3.40 -17.98
N HIS A 355 -19.42 -2.94 -18.59
CA HIS A 355 -19.41 -2.61 -20.02
C HIS A 355 -19.63 -3.84 -20.89
N LEU A 356 -19.17 -5.02 -20.48
CA LEU A 356 -19.47 -6.27 -21.16
C LEU A 356 -20.97 -6.61 -21.08
N GLU A 357 -21.57 -6.54 -19.90
CA GLU A 357 -23.01 -6.76 -19.70
C GLU A 357 -23.88 -5.77 -20.50
N GLU A 358 -23.49 -4.50 -20.55
CA GLU A 358 -24.22 -3.46 -21.26
C GLU A 358 -24.06 -3.56 -22.78
N SER A 359 -22.88 -3.93 -23.28
CA SER A 359 -22.59 -3.99 -24.72
C SER A 359 -22.82 -5.36 -25.37
N PHE A 360 -22.92 -6.42 -24.57
CA PHE A 360 -23.19 -7.78 -25.02
C PHE A 360 -24.27 -8.44 -24.12
N PRO A 361 -25.56 -8.14 -24.34
CA PRO A 361 -26.66 -8.60 -23.46
C PRO A 361 -26.85 -10.12 -23.34
N ALA A 362 -26.21 -10.92 -24.21
CA ALA A 362 -26.20 -12.38 -24.14
C ALA A 362 -24.99 -12.91 -23.34
N VAL A 363 -24.51 -12.15 -22.36
CA VAL A 363 -23.50 -12.58 -21.40
C VAL A 363 -24.13 -12.82 -20.05
N GLU A 364 -23.64 -13.84 -19.37
CA GLU A 364 -23.85 -14.02 -17.94
C GLU A 364 -22.50 -13.98 -17.24
N THR A 365 -22.39 -13.20 -16.17
CA THR A 365 -21.10 -12.97 -15.50
C THR A 365 -21.14 -13.37 -14.04
N PHE A 366 -20.02 -13.91 -13.58
CA PHE A 366 -19.83 -14.40 -12.22
C PHE A 366 -18.59 -13.75 -11.61
N GLY A 367 -18.52 -13.75 -10.28
CA GLY A 367 -17.35 -13.27 -9.54
C GLY A 367 -16.77 -14.36 -8.66
N TYR A 368 -15.47 -14.58 -8.72
CA TYR A 368 -14.74 -15.44 -7.79
C TYR A 368 -13.40 -14.81 -7.37
N ALA A 369 -12.81 -15.26 -6.27
CA ALA A 369 -11.47 -14.82 -5.87
C ALA A 369 -10.45 -15.19 -6.97
N GLY A 370 -9.63 -14.25 -7.45
CA GLY A 370 -8.81 -14.41 -8.66
C GLY A 370 -7.71 -15.49 -8.67
N PHE A 371 -7.64 -16.34 -7.64
CA PHE A 371 -6.87 -17.59 -7.66
C PHE A 371 -7.71 -18.81 -8.10
N PHE A 372 -9.03 -18.65 -8.27
CA PHE A 372 -9.98 -19.64 -8.81
C PHE A 372 -9.91 -21.02 -8.15
N GLY A 373 -9.71 -21.07 -6.83
CA GLY A 373 -9.58 -22.32 -6.08
C GLY A 373 -8.21 -23.01 -6.26
N VAL A 374 -7.44 -22.65 -7.28
CA VAL A 374 -6.14 -23.24 -7.60
C VAL A 374 -5.03 -22.65 -6.73
N ALA A 375 -4.88 -23.16 -5.51
CA ALA A 375 -3.82 -22.74 -4.58
C ALA A 375 -2.47 -23.41 -4.91
N MET A 376 -1.71 -22.82 -5.84
CA MET A 376 -0.42 -23.35 -6.32
C MET A 376 0.78 -22.47 -6.01
N ALA A 377 1.96 -23.07 -5.90
CA ALA A 377 3.22 -22.43 -6.22
C ALA A 377 3.41 -22.54 -7.73
N TRP A 378 3.61 -21.42 -8.41
CA TRP A 378 3.70 -21.37 -9.87
C TRP A 378 5.09 -20.93 -10.30
N GLN A 379 5.66 -21.62 -11.28
CA GLN A 379 6.92 -21.24 -11.91
C GLN A 379 6.74 -21.09 -13.42
N GLY A 380 6.70 -19.84 -13.89
CA GLY A 380 6.72 -19.51 -15.31
C GLY A 380 8.07 -19.80 -15.97
N LEU A 381 8.10 -19.80 -17.31
CA LEU A 381 9.32 -20.08 -18.08
C LEU A 381 10.50 -19.15 -17.74
N GLY A 382 10.19 -17.89 -17.45
CA GLY A 382 11.16 -16.84 -17.12
C GLY A 382 11.42 -16.65 -15.62
N GLU A 383 10.73 -17.39 -14.76
CA GLU A 383 10.83 -17.27 -13.30
C GLU A 383 11.96 -18.14 -12.76
N ALA A 384 12.80 -17.57 -11.91
CA ALA A 384 13.93 -18.29 -11.32
C ALA A 384 13.49 -19.36 -10.31
N ARG A 385 12.33 -19.15 -9.68
CA ARG A 385 11.79 -20.02 -8.63
C ARG A 385 10.25 -20.01 -8.61
N PRO A 386 9.62 -21.04 -8.02
CA PRO A 386 8.18 -21.05 -7.80
C PRO A 386 7.77 -19.91 -6.87
N ARG A 387 6.65 -19.26 -7.19
CA ARG A 387 6.03 -18.22 -6.35
C ARG A 387 4.61 -18.63 -5.96
N PRO A 388 4.18 -18.42 -4.70
CA PRO A 388 2.82 -18.73 -4.30
C PRO A 388 1.81 -17.80 -5.01
N LEU A 389 0.86 -18.39 -5.74
CA LEU A 389 -0.27 -17.70 -6.37
C LEU A 389 -1.58 -18.07 -5.65
N CYS A 390 -1.69 -17.64 -4.40
CA CYS A 390 -2.82 -17.93 -3.51
C CYS A 390 -2.92 -16.86 -2.40
N PRO A 391 -4.02 -16.79 -1.63
CA PRO A 391 -4.17 -15.81 -0.56
C PRO A 391 -3.02 -15.87 0.46
N VAL A 392 -2.67 -14.74 1.08
CA VAL A 392 -1.49 -14.62 1.96
C VAL A 392 -1.54 -15.56 3.18
N HIS A 393 -2.72 -15.98 3.61
CA HIS A 393 -2.89 -16.93 4.72
C HIS A 393 -2.85 -18.41 4.26
N VAL A 394 -2.89 -18.68 2.95
CA VAL A 394 -2.83 -20.03 2.38
C VAL A 394 -1.38 -20.37 2.02
N LYS A 395 -0.93 -21.58 2.39
CA LYS A 395 0.34 -22.16 1.93
C LYS A 395 0.02 -23.15 0.81
N PRO A 396 0.57 -22.97 -0.41
CA PRO A 396 0.29 -23.87 -1.51
C PRO A 396 0.87 -25.26 -1.22
N ARG A 397 0.14 -26.30 -1.62
CA ARG A 397 0.56 -27.71 -1.48
C ARG A 397 1.08 -28.31 -2.79
N HIS A 398 0.90 -27.59 -3.89
CA HIS A 398 1.19 -28.04 -5.24
C HIS A 398 2.15 -27.08 -5.92
N ASP A 399 3.14 -27.61 -6.63
CA ASP A 399 4.00 -26.86 -7.55
C ASP A 399 3.52 -27.11 -8.99
N VAL A 400 3.34 -26.01 -9.74
CA VAL A 400 2.88 -26.01 -11.12
C VAL A 400 3.90 -25.25 -11.95
N THR A 401 4.54 -25.97 -12.87
CA THR A 401 5.55 -25.38 -13.75
C THR A 401 5.02 -25.16 -15.15
N GLU A 402 5.47 -24.08 -15.78
CA GLU A 402 5.21 -23.80 -17.17
C GLU A 402 6.38 -24.27 -18.04
N ARG A 403 6.09 -25.03 -19.09
CA ARG A 403 7.07 -25.61 -20.02
C ARG A 403 6.74 -25.22 -21.45
N ALA A 404 7.75 -25.03 -22.30
CA ALA A 404 7.48 -24.89 -23.72
C ALA A 404 7.03 -26.24 -24.30
N LEU A 405 6.24 -26.20 -25.39
CA LEU A 405 5.88 -27.39 -26.15
C LEU A 405 7.13 -28.06 -26.75
N ASP A 406 8.10 -27.27 -27.24
CA ASP A 406 9.40 -27.76 -27.71
C ASP A 406 10.50 -27.47 -26.68
N HIS A 407 11.10 -28.54 -26.15
CA HIS A 407 12.19 -28.46 -25.20
C HIS A 407 13.42 -27.73 -25.75
N ARG A 408 13.72 -27.84 -27.06
CA ARG A 408 14.86 -27.15 -27.69
C ARG A 408 14.63 -25.64 -27.73
N GLU A 409 13.40 -25.23 -28.03
CA GLU A 409 13.00 -23.83 -28.03
C GLU A 409 13.11 -23.22 -26.62
N GLU A 410 12.65 -23.94 -25.60
CA GLU A 410 12.80 -23.54 -24.19
C GLU A 410 14.28 -23.36 -23.80
N GLN A 411 15.14 -24.32 -24.14
CA GLN A 411 16.56 -24.25 -23.83
C GLN A 411 17.22 -23.03 -24.50
N ALA A 412 16.94 -22.80 -25.78
CA ALA A 412 17.46 -21.66 -26.53
C ALA A 412 16.96 -20.32 -25.94
N TRP A 413 15.67 -20.24 -25.62
CA TRP A 413 15.05 -19.07 -25.01
C TRP A 413 15.68 -18.75 -23.64
N ARG A 414 15.80 -19.76 -22.75
CA ARG A 414 16.44 -19.61 -21.43
C ARG A 414 17.92 -19.24 -21.54
N ALA A 415 18.66 -19.85 -22.46
CA ALA A 415 20.08 -19.54 -22.68
C ALA A 415 20.29 -18.08 -23.10
N ALA A 416 19.52 -17.60 -24.09
CA ALA A 416 19.65 -16.22 -24.55
C ALA A 416 19.12 -15.21 -23.51
N ARG A 417 18.13 -15.56 -22.67
CA ARG A 417 17.69 -14.71 -21.56
C ARG A 417 18.75 -14.66 -20.44
N ARG A 418 19.39 -15.78 -20.10
CA ARG A 418 20.53 -15.83 -19.17
C ARG A 418 21.71 -15.00 -19.66
N ARG A 419 22.07 -15.10 -20.94
CA ARG A 419 23.12 -14.26 -21.55
C ARG A 419 22.80 -12.78 -21.40
N LEU A 420 21.58 -12.37 -21.75
CA LEU A 420 21.13 -10.99 -21.55
C LEU A 420 21.18 -10.56 -20.08
N GLY A 421 20.71 -11.40 -19.16
CA GLY A 421 20.74 -11.11 -17.72
C GLY A 421 22.17 -10.91 -17.20
N MET A 422 23.09 -11.79 -17.60
CA MET A 422 24.51 -11.69 -17.24
C MET A 422 25.16 -10.43 -17.81
N THR A 423 24.87 -10.06 -19.06
CA THR A 423 25.42 -8.81 -19.64
C THR A 423 24.84 -7.58 -18.95
N THR A 424 23.53 -7.53 -18.68
CA THR A 424 22.92 -6.42 -17.95
C THR A 424 23.45 -6.30 -16.53
N ARG A 425 23.68 -7.43 -15.85
CA ARG A 425 24.26 -7.45 -14.51
C ARG A 425 25.72 -6.97 -14.52
N ALA A 426 26.54 -7.44 -15.46
CA ALA A 426 27.91 -6.99 -15.59
C ALA A 426 28.03 -5.49 -15.90
N LEU A 427 27.11 -4.94 -16.70
CA LEU A 427 27.01 -3.48 -16.94
C LEU A 427 26.59 -2.73 -15.67
N PHE A 428 25.61 -3.26 -14.94
CA PHE A 428 25.12 -2.69 -13.67
C PHE A 428 26.19 -2.71 -12.58
N GLU A 429 26.96 -3.78 -12.43
CA GLU A 429 28.07 -3.83 -11.47
C GLU A 429 29.21 -2.91 -11.94
N GLY A 430 29.49 -2.89 -13.25
CA GLY A 430 30.52 -2.05 -13.85
C GLY A 430 30.33 -0.54 -13.63
N ARG A 431 29.07 -0.04 -13.68
CA ARG A 431 28.75 1.40 -13.45
C ARG A 431 29.05 1.87 -12.02
N HIS A 432 29.14 0.96 -11.05
CA HIS A 432 29.38 1.31 -9.64
C HIS A 432 30.86 1.32 -9.24
N THR A 433 31.78 1.12 -10.19
CA THR A 433 33.22 1.25 -9.95
C THR A 433 33.75 2.61 -10.41
N LEU A 434 34.75 3.18 -9.73
CA LEU A 434 35.24 4.54 -10.02
C LEU A 434 35.68 4.74 -11.48
N ALA A 435 36.58 3.90 -11.99
CA ALA A 435 37.16 4.07 -13.33
C ALA A 435 36.25 3.54 -14.45
N ARG A 436 35.80 2.29 -14.35
CA ARG A 436 34.92 1.67 -15.35
C ARG A 436 33.54 2.31 -15.35
N GLY A 437 33.06 2.76 -14.19
CA GLY A 437 31.79 3.48 -14.07
C GLY A 437 31.84 4.87 -14.66
N ALA A 438 32.93 5.63 -14.49
CA ALA A 438 33.10 6.92 -15.18
C ALA A 438 33.07 6.75 -16.71
N PHE A 439 33.81 5.76 -17.24
CA PHE A 439 33.82 5.47 -18.67
C PHE A 439 32.45 4.99 -19.19
N LEU A 440 31.87 3.95 -18.56
CA LEU A 440 30.58 3.39 -18.96
C LEU A 440 29.46 4.43 -18.85
N SER A 441 29.44 5.23 -17.78
CA SER A 441 28.41 6.26 -17.60
C SER A 441 28.53 7.38 -18.64
N SER A 442 29.75 7.72 -19.06
CA SER A 442 29.96 8.73 -20.12
C SER A 442 29.48 8.22 -21.49
N VAL A 443 29.87 7.00 -21.86
CA VAL A 443 29.51 6.40 -23.16
C VAL A 443 28.03 6.02 -23.22
N LEU A 444 27.54 5.26 -22.23
CA LEU A 444 26.14 4.84 -22.17
C LEU A 444 25.22 6.01 -21.84
N GLY A 445 25.68 7.00 -21.07
CA GLY A 445 24.92 8.22 -20.77
C GLY A 445 24.60 9.02 -22.02
N LEU A 446 25.61 9.30 -22.85
CA LEU A 446 25.43 9.97 -24.15
C LEU A 446 24.53 9.15 -25.08
N GLY A 447 24.73 7.84 -25.14
CA GLY A 447 23.86 6.93 -25.91
C GLY A 447 22.41 6.90 -25.40
N SER A 448 22.20 7.04 -24.09
CA SER A 448 20.87 7.05 -23.46
C SER A 448 20.12 8.38 -23.61
N ALA A 449 20.83 9.47 -23.92
CA ALA A 449 20.22 10.78 -24.17
C ALA A 449 19.28 10.74 -25.39
N VAL A 450 19.64 10.01 -26.44
CA VAL A 450 18.82 9.88 -27.66
C VAL A 450 17.45 9.24 -27.39
N PRO A 451 17.35 8.03 -26.80
CA PRO A 451 16.05 7.45 -26.46
C PRO A 451 15.33 8.24 -25.36
N MET A 452 16.04 8.95 -24.46
CA MET A 452 15.42 9.84 -23.49
C MET A 452 14.72 11.02 -24.18
N VAL A 453 15.42 11.76 -25.04
CA VAL A 453 14.86 12.87 -25.82
C VAL A 453 13.67 12.38 -26.66
N GLY A 454 13.81 11.22 -27.30
CA GLY A 454 12.70 10.59 -28.03
C GLY A 454 11.49 10.30 -27.12
N ARG A 455 11.70 9.71 -25.94
CA ARG A 455 10.63 9.42 -24.99
C ARG A 455 9.95 10.68 -24.44
N CYS A 456 10.69 11.78 -24.30
CA CYS A 456 10.13 13.06 -23.84
C CYS A 456 9.37 13.79 -24.95
N LEU A 457 9.94 13.90 -26.16
CA LEU A 457 9.39 14.71 -27.25
C LEU A 457 8.40 13.95 -28.14
N ALA A 458 8.57 12.64 -28.29
CA ALA A 458 7.78 11.78 -29.16
C ALA A 458 7.54 10.38 -28.56
N PRO A 459 6.92 10.27 -27.38
CA PRO A 459 6.78 9.00 -26.63
C PRO A 459 6.14 7.88 -27.46
N ARG A 460 5.13 8.19 -28.28
CA ARG A 460 4.46 7.22 -29.16
C ARG A 460 5.39 6.65 -30.23
N LEU A 461 6.20 7.50 -30.86
CA LEU A 461 7.17 7.08 -31.87
C LEU A 461 8.25 6.22 -31.24
N SER A 462 8.81 6.65 -30.11
CA SER A 462 9.81 5.87 -29.38
C SER A 462 9.27 4.51 -28.93
N ALA A 463 8.03 4.43 -28.46
CA ALA A 463 7.40 3.16 -28.11
C ALA A 463 7.19 2.24 -29.32
N ARG A 464 6.86 2.78 -30.51
CA ARG A 464 6.75 2.00 -31.75
C ARG A 464 8.10 1.46 -32.21
N LEU A 465 9.13 2.30 -32.22
CA LEU A 465 10.50 1.91 -32.59
C LEU A 465 11.05 0.83 -31.65
N LEU A 466 10.91 1.03 -30.34
CA LEU A 466 11.31 0.04 -29.34
C LEU A 466 10.57 -1.29 -29.52
N ARG A 467 9.24 -1.26 -29.75
CA ARG A 467 8.45 -2.47 -30.03
C ARG A 467 8.94 -3.20 -31.29
N GLY A 468 9.32 -2.47 -32.35
CA GLY A 468 9.90 -3.09 -33.56
C GLY A 468 11.24 -3.79 -33.31
N ILE A 469 12.08 -3.22 -32.43
CA ILE A 469 13.37 -3.81 -32.04
C ILE A 469 13.16 -5.02 -31.12
N SER A 470 12.22 -4.94 -30.17
CA SER A 470 11.92 -6.01 -29.21
C SER A 470 11.07 -7.15 -29.81
N GLY A 471 10.28 -6.88 -30.85
CA GLY A 471 9.36 -7.84 -31.47
C GLY A 471 10.02 -8.96 -32.26
N HIS A 472 11.35 -8.98 -32.38
CA HIS A 472 12.09 -10.03 -33.09
C HIS A 472 12.26 -11.33 -32.30
N ARG A 473 11.79 -11.39 -31.05
CA ARG A 473 11.91 -12.59 -30.22
C ARG A 473 10.54 -13.13 -29.91
N LYS A 474 10.13 -14.14 -30.68
CA LYS A 474 8.90 -14.91 -30.43
C LYS A 474 9.07 -15.68 -29.14
N ASP A 475 8.17 -15.47 -28.19
CA ASP A 475 8.11 -16.31 -27.00
C ASP A 475 7.57 -17.69 -27.37
N PRO A 476 8.13 -18.78 -26.81
CA PRO A 476 7.67 -20.13 -27.11
C PRO A 476 6.23 -20.32 -26.65
N ILE A 477 5.49 -21.18 -27.35
CA ILE A 477 4.18 -21.63 -26.88
C ILE A 477 4.41 -22.54 -25.67
N THR A 478 3.73 -22.26 -24.57
CA THR A 478 3.90 -22.98 -23.30
C THR A 478 2.68 -23.80 -22.92
N ARG A 479 2.82 -24.71 -21.96
CA ARG A 479 1.75 -25.43 -21.24
C ARG A 479 2.07 -25.52 -19.75
N LEU A 480 1.02 -25.58 -18.94
CA LEU A 480 1.15 -25.87 -17.51
C LEU A 480 1.25 -27.38 -17.30
N VAL A 481 2.21 -27.81 -16.50
CA VAL A 481 2.30 -29.19 -16.00
C VAL A 481 1.43 -29.28 -14.76
N LEU A 482 0.19 -29.74 -14.95
CA LEU A 482 -0.84 -29.77 -13.91
C LEU A 482 -1.07 -31.15 -13.33
N GLU A 483 -1.04 -32.20 -14.15
CA GLU A 483 -1.33 -33.55 -13.68
C GLU A 483 -0.13 -34.15 -12.97
N ARG A 484 -0.41 -34.76 -11.82
CA ARG A 484 0.59 -35.37 -10.96
C ARG A 484 0.94 -36.79 -11.43
N GLU A 485 2.18 -37.00 -11.81
CA GLU A 485 2.76 -38.33 -12.05
C GLU A 485 3.34 -38.91 -10.74
N GLY A 486 2.51 -39.63 -9.99
CA GLY A 486 2.90 -40.26 -8.71
C GLY A 486 3.09 -39.26 -7.56
N ASP A 487 3.49 -39.73 -6.38
CA ASP A 487 3.55 -38.88 -5.17
C ASP A 487 4.91 -38.21 -4.94
N VAL A 488 5.52 -37.72 -6.03
CA VAL A 488 6.80 -37.00 -5.96
C VAL A 488 6.60 -35.62 -5.31
N ARG A 489 7.48 -35.28 -4.38
CA ARG A 489 7.50 -33.99 -3.68
C ARG A 489 8.77 -33.19 -3.98
N ASP A 490 8.66 -31.88 -4.00
CA ASP A 490 9.79 -30.98 -4.10
C ASP A 490 10.54 -30.78 -2.77
N ALA A 491 11.59 -29.95 -2.78
CA ALA A 491 12.42 -29.65 -1.61
C ALA A 491 11.64 -29.00 -0.46
N GLU A 492 10.53 -28.34 -0.75
CA GLU A 492 9.63 -27.72 0.23
C GLU A 492 8.47 -28.64 0.65
N GLY A 493 8.45 -29.89 0.16
CA GLY A 493 7.46 -30.90 0.50
C GLY A 493 6.13 -30.77 -0.23
N ARG A 494 6.05 -29.96 -1.29
CA ARG A 494 4.86 -29.77 -2.14
C ARG A 494 4.80 -30.86 -3.21
N TYR A 495 3.60 -31.27 -3.59
CA TYR A 495 3.38 -32.21 -4.69
C TYR A 495 3.66 -31.54 -6.04
N LEU A 496 4.26 -32.28 -6.98
CA LEU A 496 4.39 -31.81 -8.36
C LEU A 496 3.06 -32.01 -9.09
N GLY A 497 2.31 -30.92 -9.28
CA GLY A 497 0.95 -30.96 -9.85
C GLY A 497 -0.14 -31.41 -8.87
N TYR A 498 -1.32 -31.62 -9.44
CA TYR A 498 -2.57 -32.05 -8.81
C TYR A 498 -2.95 -33.44 -9.31
N SER A 499 -3.55 -34.25 -8.44
CA SER A 499 -4.24 -35.47 -8.85
C SER A 499 -5.61 -35.13 -9.46
N VAL A 500 -6.12 -35.98 -10.35
CA VAL A 500 -7.45 -35.81 -10.97
C VAL A 500 -8.59 -35.64 -9.93
N PRO A 501 -8.62 -36.36 -8.78
CA PRO A 501 -9.59 -36.08 -7.72
C PRO A 501 -9.49 -34.66 -7.15
N GLU A 502 -8.27 -34.16 -6.88
CA GLU A 502 -8.06 -32.79 -6.37
C GLU A 502 -8.49 -31.74 -7.40
N MET A 503 -8.19 -31.97 -8.69
CA MET A 503 -8.67 -31.09 -9.77
C MET A 503 -10.21 -31.03 -9.81
N ALA A 504 -10.89 -32.17 -9.65
CA ALA A 504 -12.35 -32.21 -9.62
C ALA A 504 -12.95 -31.48 -8.41
N GLU A 505 -12.31 -31.58 -7.25
CA GLU A 505 -12.70 -30.81 -6.05
C GLU A 505 -12.57 -29.30 -6.28
N VAL A 506 -11.46 -28.85 -6.88
CA VAL A 506 -11.27 -27.42 -7.20
C VAL A 506 -12.33 -26.92 -8.17
N VAL A 507 -12.61 -27.64 -9.26
CA VAL A 507 -13.61 -27.23 -10.25
C VAL A 507 -15.01 -27.24 -9.65
N GLU A 508 -15.36 -28.26 -8.89
CA GLU A 508 -16.65 -28.36 -8.21
C GLU A 508 -16.87 -27.21 -7.22
N GLU A 509 -15.89 -26.91 -6.37
CA GLU A 509 -15.98 -25.85 -5.36
C GLU A 509 -16.28 -24.50 -6.02
N VAL A 510 -15.53 -24.14 -7.06
CA VAL A 510 -15.70 -22.88 -7.77
C VAL A 510 -17.08 -22.82 -8.44
N LEU A 511 -17.44 -23.84 -9.21
CA LEU A 511 -18.71 -23.87 -9.96
C LEU A 511 -19.93 -23.81 -9.03
N ARG A 512 -19.91 -24.55 -7.92
CA ARG A 512 -20.98 -24.48 -6.90
C ARG A 512 -21.02 -23.13 -6.20
N THR A 513 -19.87 -22.56 -5.87
CA THR A 513 -19.80 -21.26 -5.17
C THR A 513 -20.35 -20.12 -6.03
N VAL A 514 -20.05 -20.11 -7.34
CA VAL A 514 -20.59 -19.09 -8.25
C VAL A 514 -22.02 -19.39 -8.70
N GLY A 515 -22.54 -20.60 -8.44
CA GLY A 515 -23.87 -21.04 -8.84
C GLY A 515 -23.98 -21.56 -10.27
N LEU A 516 -22.86 -21.74 -10.98
CA LEU A 516 -22.83 -22.27 -12.34
C LEU A 516 -22.74 -23.80 -12.32
N THR A 517 -23.85 -24.46 -11.99
CA THR A 517 -23.94 -25.93 -11.92
C THR A 517 -24.80 -26.55 -13.02
N THR A 518 -25.59 -25.73 -13.71
CA THR A 518 -26.53 -26.08 -14.78
C THR A 518 -26.53 -24.99 -15.84
N GLU A 519 -27.16 -25.25 -16.99
CA GLU A 519 -27.35 -24.25 -18.06
C GLU A 519 -26.03 -23.64 -18.57
N PHE A 520 -25.01 -24.49 -18.74
CA PHE A 520 -23.78 -24.09 -19.38
C PHE A 520 -24.02 -23.67 -20.83
N CYS A 521 -23.42 -22.56 -21.22
CA CYS A 521 -23.37 -22.15 -22.63
C CYS A 521 -22.14 -22.75 -23.33
N GLU A 522 -22.08 -22.58 -24.65
CA GLU A 522 -21.01 -23.11 -25.50
C GLU A 522 -19.59 -22.68 -25.05
N LEU A 523 -19.45 -21.49 -24.47
CA LEU A 523 -18.15 -20.95 -24.08
C LEU A 523 -18.18 -20.33 -22.68
N VAL A 524 -17.34 -20.86 -21.79
CA VAL A 524 -17.13 -20.32 -20.44
C VAL A 524 -15.76 -19.67 -20.33
N LEU A 525 -15.72 -18.36 -20.17
CA LEU A 525 -14.49 -17.58 -19.95
C LEU A 525 -14.14 -17.54 -18.45
N VAL A 526 -12.87 -17.76 -18.13
CA VAL A 526 -12.30 -17.49 -16.80
C VAL A 526 -11.26 -16.39 -16.94
N ALA A 527 -11.58 -15.20 -16.44
CA ALA A 527 -10.79 -13.99 -16.60
C ALA A 527 -10.04 -13.66 -15.30
N GLY A 528 -8.78 -14.11 -15.23
CA GLY A 528 -7.83 -13.61 -14.25
C GLY A 528 -7.43 -12.16 -14.55
N HIS A 529 -6.77 -11.50 -13.61
CA HIS A 529 -6.24 -10.16 -13.87
C HIS A 529 -4.82 -9.98 -13.32
N GLY A 530 -4.15 -8.98 -13.84
CA GLY A 530 -2.87 -8.47 -13.36
C GLY A 530 -2.73 -7.00 -13.73
N SER A 531 -1.55 -6.44 -13.53
CA SER A 531 -1.25 -5.08 -13.95
C SER A 531 0.18 -4.97 -14.45
N SER A 532 0.37 -4.35 -15.61
CA SER A 532 1.70 -3.95 -16.06
C SER A 532 2.14 -2.67 -15.40
N SER A 533 3.43 -2.63 -15.07
CA SER A 533 4.06 -1.51 -14.39
C SER A 533 5.51 -1.40 -14.87
N LEU A 534 5.93 -0.19 -15.25
CA LEU A 534 7.22 0.04 -15.90
C LEU A 534 8.39 0.16 -14.90
N ASN A 535 8.14 0.55 -13.65
CA ASN A 535 9.12 0.61 -12.56
C ASN A 535 8.43 0.97 -11.23
N ASN A 536 7.67 0.04 -10.65
CA ASN A 536 6.94 0.34 -9.42
C ASN A 536 7.30 -0.67 -8.31
N PRO A 537 7.94 -0.24 -7.22
CA PRO A 537 8.12 -1.09 -6.05
C PRO A 537 6.77 -1.57 -5.46
N HIS A 538 5.66 -0.93 -5.84
CA HIS A 538 4.30 -1.33 -5.50
C HIS A 538 3.62 -2.22 -6.55
N GLY A 539 4.34 -2.82 -7.50
CA GLY A 539 3.75 -3.66 -8.56
C GLY A 539 2.78 -4.72 -8.03
N ALA A 540 3.14 -5.39 -6.94
CA ALA A 540 2.29 -6.38 -6.27
C ALA A 540 0.97 -5.80 -5.71
N ALA A 541 0.91 -4.50 -5.40
CA ALA A 541 -0.32 -3.83 -4.97
C ALA A 541 -1.30 -3.59 -6.12
N TYR A 542 -0.80 -3.60 -7.38
CA TYR A 542 -1.62 -3.50 -8.58
C TYR A 542 -1.91 -4.87 -9.21
N ASP A 543 -1.27 -5.94 -8.77
CA ASP A 543 -1.65 -7.29 -9.18
C ASP A 543 -2.85 -7.79 -8.34
N CYS A 544 -3.20 -9.07 -8.46
CA CYS A 544 -4.38 -9.63 -7.80
C CYS A 544 -4.15 -9.82 -6.30
N GLY A 545 -5.00 -9.23 -5.47
CA GLY A 545 -4.95 -9.42 -4.02
C GLY A 545 -5.23 -10.87 -3.59
N ALA A 546 -6.11 -11.57 -4.31
CA ALA A 546 -6.47 -12.96 -4.02
C ALA A 546 -5.34 -13.97 -4.31
N THR A 547 -4.37 -13.62 -5.15
CA THR A 547 -3.15 -14.42 -5.37
C THR A 547 -1.99 -13.99 -4.46
N GLY A 548 -2.23 -13.01 -3.58
CA GLY A 548 -1.21 -12.41 -2.72
C GLY A 548 -0.24 -11.49 -3.47
N GLY A 549 -0.76 -10.74 -4.44
CA GLY A 549 -0.01 -9.74 -5.22
C GLY A 549 0.67 -10.30 -6.48
N GLY A 550 0.19 -11.44 -6.98
CA GLY A 550 0.64 -12.02 -8.26
C GLY A 550 -0.42 -11.87 -9.36
N ARG A 551 -0.05 -12.18 -10.60
CA ARG A 551 -1.02 -12.18 -11.71
C ARG A 551 -1.93 -13.41 -11.62
N GLY A 552 -3.24 -13.22 -11.77
CA GLY A 552 -4.25 -14.30 -11.72
C GLY A 552 -4.41 -15.10 -13.01
N GLY A 553 -3.75 -14.68 -14.11
CA GLY A 553 -3.78 -15.40 -15.40
C GLY A 553 -3.39 -16.87 -15.31
N PRO A 554 -2.26 -17.24 -14.68
CA PRO A 554 -1.88 -18.65 -14.50
C PRO A 554 -2.91 -19.46 -13.72
N ASN A 555 -3.57 -18.89 -12.71
CA ASN A 555 -4.63 -19.57 -11.97
C ASN A 555 -5.86 -19.81 -12.83
N ALA A 556 -6.30 -18.81 -13.61
CA ALA A 556 -7.39 -18.96 -14.56
C ALA A 556 -7.08 -20.05 -15.59
N ARG A 557 -5.87 -20.03 -16.15
CA ARG A 557 -5.37 -21.03 -17.10
C ARG A 557 -5.36 -22.44 -16.50
N ALA A 558 -4.89 -22.59 -15.26
CA ALA A 558 -4.88 -23.87 -14.56
C ALA A 558 -6.31 -24.39 -14.33
N PHE A 559 -7.21 -23.53 -13.84
CA PHE A 559 -8.62 -23.89 -13.62
C PHE A 559 -9.29 -24.36 -14.92
N VAL A 560 -9.09 -23.64 -16.02
CA VAL A 560 -9.66 -23.99 -17.34
C VAL A 560 -9.14 -25.33 -17.84
N ALA A 561 -7.84 -25.60 -17.68
CA ALA A 561 -7.26 -26.89 -18.03
C ALA A 561 -7.87 -28.03 -17.19
N MET A 562 -8.10 -27.81 -15.88
CA MET A 562 -8.81 -28.78 -15.02
C MET A 562 -10.27 -28.98 -15.45
N ALA A 563 -11.00 -27.90 -15.77
CA ALA A 563 -12.41 -27.96 -16.17
C ALA A 563 -12.62 -28.62 -17.54
N ASN A 564 -11.64 -28.54 -18.44
CA ASN A 564 -11.66 -29.21 -19.74
C ASN A 564 -11.10 -30.65 -19.68
N HIS A 565 -10.59 -31.12 -18.54
CA HIS A 565 -10.04 -32.47 -18.42
C HIS A 565 -11.16 -33.53 -18.41
N ALA A 566 -11.07 -34.52 -19.30
CA ALA A 566 -12.12 -35.51 -19.51
C ALA A 566 -12.48 -36.30 -18.23
N GLU A 567 -11.48 -36.81 -17.50
CA GLU A 567 -11.74 -37.55 -16.26
C GLU A 567 -12.30 -36.66 -15.12
N VAL A 568 -11.96 -35.36 -15.12
CA VAL A 568 -12.51 -34.41 -14.15
C VAL A 568 -14.01 -34.22 -14.45
N ARG A 569 -14.38 -34.02 -15.71
CA ARG A 569 -15.78 -33.92 -16.14
C ARG A 569 -16.59 -35.16 -15.78
N THR A 570 -16.04 -36.36 -15.98
CA THR A 570 -16.69 -37.62 -15.56
C THR A 570 -16.94 -37.65 -14.05
N ARG A 571 -15.99 -37.22 -13.23
CA ARG A 571 -16.15 -37.14 -11.77
C ARG A 571 -17.17 -36.09 -11.34
N LEU A 572 -17.18 -34.92 -11.98
CA LEU A 572 -18.14 -33.85 -11.72
C LEU A 572 -19.57 -34.30 -12.04
N ALA A 573 -19.77 -34.98 -13.18
CA ALA A 573 -21.07 -35.53 -13.57
C ALA A 573 -21.60 -36.51 -12.52
N ALA A 574 -20.73 -37.40 -11.99
CA ALA A 574 -21.10 -38.32 -10.90
C ALA A 574 -21.48 -37.60 -9.59
N ARG A 575 -21.08 -36.35 -9.41
CA ARG A 575 -21.42 -35.48 -8.26
C ARG A 575 -22.57 -34.50 -8.59
N GLY A 576 -23.23 -34.64 -9.74
CA GLY A 576 -24.37 -33.82 -10.13
C GLY A 576 -24.02 -32.47 -10.76
N VAL A 577 -22.76 -32.27 -11.19
CA VAL A 577 -22.35 -31.10 -12.00
C VAL A 577 -22.01 -31.61 -13.40
N GLY A 578 -23.02 -31.65 -14.27
CA GLY A 578 -22.86 -32.11 -15.65
C GLY A 578 -22.45 -30.95 -16.58
N ILE A 579 -21.16 -30.87 -16.92
CA ILE A 579 -20.67 -29.94 -17.95
C ILE A 579 -20.88 -30.59 -19.32
N PRO A 580 -21.71 -30.00 -20.20
CA PRO A 580 -21.94 -30.53 -21.54
C PRO A 580 -20.67 -30.67 -22.40
N ASP A 581 -20.62 -31.66 -23.28
CA ASP A 581 -19.51 -31.86 -24.22
C ASP A 581 -19.35 -30.71 -25.21
N ASP A 582 -20.43 -29.95 -25.44
CA ASP A 582 -20.40 -28.76 -26.28
C ASP A 582 -19.96 -27.49 -25.54
N THR A 583 -19.77 -27.55 -24.22
CA THR A 583 -19.22 -26.45 -23.42
C THR A 583 -17.69 -26.50 -23.39
N TRP A 584 -17.03 -25.41 -23.78
CA TRP A 584 -15.58 -25.26 -23.69
C TRP A 584 -15.18 -24.11 -22.77
N PHE A 585 -14.24 -24.38 -21.86
CA PHE A 585 -13.67 -23.34 -21.00
C PHE A 585 -12.45 -22.69 -21.67
N VAL A 586 -12.30 -21.38 -21.54
CA VAL A 586 -11.15 -20.62 -22.03
C VAL A 586 -10.66 -19.63 -20.98
N ALA A 587 -9.34 -19.43 -20.88
CA ALA A 587 -8.75 -18.52 -19.91
C ALA A 587 -8.20 -17.26 -20.58
N CYS A 588 -8.32 -16.14 -19.87
CA CYS A 588 -7.55 -14.94 -20.20
C CYS A 588 -7.00 -14.25 -18.95
N CYS A 589 -6.05 -13.35 -19.15
CA CYS A 589 -5.58 -12.41 -18.15
C CYS A 589 -5.85 -10.98 -18.63
N HIS A 590 -6.63 -10.22 -17.87
CA HIS A 590 -6.86 -8.80 -18.09
C HIS A 590 -5.78 -7.97 -17.40
N ASP A 591 -5.06 -7.16 -18.15
CA ASP A 591 -4.17 -6.15 -17.61
C ASP A 591 -4.97 -4.90 -17.23
N THR A 592 -5.24 -4.75 -15.94
CA THR A 592 -6.04 -3.63 -15.40
C THR A 592 -5.43 -2.24 -15.62
N CYS A 593 -4.15 -2.16 -15.99
CA CYS A 593 -3.50 -0.91 -16.34
C CYS A 593 -3.81 -0.53 -17.81
N SER A 594 -3.44 -1.41 -18.75
CA SER A 594 -3.52 -1.14 -20.20
C SER A 594 -4.85 -1.52 -20.84
N GLY A 595 -5.68 -2.35 -20.21
CA GLY A 595 -6.86 -2.96 -20.82
C GLY A 595 -6.54 -4.14 -21.75
N GLU A 596 -5.28 -4.55 -21.84
CA GLU A 596 -4.86 -5.65 -22.71
C GLU A 596 -5.35 -7.00 -22.18
N LEU A 597 -5.77 -7.87 -23.09
CA LEU A 597 -6.28 -9.21 -22.78
C LEU A 597 -5.32 -10.25 -23.36
N THR A 598 -4.66 -11.00 -22.47
CA THR A 598 -3.81 -12.13 -22.88
C THR A 598 -4.63 -13.42 -22.81
N TRP A 599 -4.85 -14.06 -23.95
CA TRP A 599 -5.57 -15.33 -24.05
C TRP A 599 -4.60 -16.51 -23.92
N PHE A 600 -5.07 -17.63 -23.36
CA PHE A 600 -4.25 -18.81 -23.14
C PHE A 600 -4.81 -20.03 -23.86
N ASP A 601 -3.91 -20.90 -24.33
CA ASP A 601 -4.21 -22.25 -24.79
C ASP A 601 -5.22 -22.33 -25.96
N GLU A 602 -5.21 -21.33 -26.84
CA GLU A 602 -6.10 -21.25 -28.01
C GLU A 602 -5.92 -22.43 -28.99
N ASP A 603 -4.73 -23.01 -29.04
CA ASP A 603 -4.33 -24.09 -29.94
C ASP A 603 -5.02 -25.43 -29.66
N VAL A 604 -5.52 -25.66 -28.44
CA VAL A 604 -6.26 -26.90 -28.10
C VAL A 604 -7.78 -26.73 -28.16
N MET A 605 -8.25 -25.53 -28.47
CA MET A 605 -9.69 -25.29 -28.56
C MET A 605 -10.27 -26.03 -29.78
N PRO A 606 -11.38 -26.78 -29.61
CA PRO A 606 -12.04 -27.42 -30.73
C PRO A 606 -12.46 -26.42 -31.81
N ALA A 607 -12.29 -26.78 -33.08
CA ALA A 607 -12.64 -25.92 -34.22
C ALA A 607 -14.09 -25.43 -34.17
N ALA A 608 -15.01 -26.26 -33.67
CA ALA A 608 -16.43 -25.93 -33.50
C ALA A 608 -16.66 -24.70 -32.60
N ARG A 609 -15.75 -24.39 -31.67
CA ARG A 609 -15.88 -23.30 -30.69
C ARG A 609 -15.20 -22.00 -31.13
N GLN A 610 -14.44 -22.02 -32.23
CA GLN A 610 -13.68 -20.85 -32.69
C GLN A 610 -14.56 -19.64 -32.98
N GLN A 611 -15.77 -19.86 -33.53
CA GLN A 611 -16.70 -18.76 -33.82
C GLN A 611 -17.25 -18.13 -32.54
N ALA A 612 -17.66 -18.95 -31.56
CA ALA A 612 -18.11 -18.47 -30.26
C ALA A 612 -16.99 -17.70 -29.53
N PHE A 613 -15.77 -18.22 -29.58
CA PHE A 613 -14.59 -17.57 -29.02
C PHE A 613 -14.28 -16.22 -29.66
N GLN A 614 -14.33 -16.13 -30.99
CA GLN A 614 -14.08 -14.87 -31.69
C GLN A 614 -15.14 -13.80 -31.31
N CYS A 615 -16.40 -14.21 -31.16
CA CYS A 615 -17.46 -13.33 -30.68
C CYS A 615 -17.21 -12.85 -29.24
N ALA A 616 -16.78 -13.76 -28.34
CA ALA A 616 -16.44 -13.41 -26.96
C ALA A 616 -15.22 -12.47 -26.88
N ARG A 617 -14.21 -12.68 -27.74
CA ARG A 617 -13.04 -11.82 -27.85
C ARG A 617 -13.41 -10.40 -28.25
N GLU A 618 -14.20 -10.24 -29.31
CA GLU A 618 -14.67 -8.93 -29.78
C GLU A 618 -15.51 -8.20 -28.73
N ALA A 619 -16.36 -8.94 -28.00
CA ALA A 619 -17.14 -8.38 -26.90
C ALA A 619 -16.24 -7.88 -25.75
N MET A 620 -15.23 -8.66 -25.38
CA MET A 620 -14.26 -8.30 -24.34
C MET A 620 -13.37 -7.11 -24.76
N GLU A 621 -12.93 -7.06 -26.01
CA GLU A 621 -12.15 -5.93 -26.56
C GLU A 621 -12.97 -4.63 -26.55
N ARG A 622 -14.23 -4.70 -26.97
CA ARG A 622 -15.15 -3.55 -26.91
C ARG A 622 -15.39 -3.10 -25.47
N ALA A 623 -15.63 -4.04 -24.55
CA ALA A 623 -15.79 -3.73 -23.13
C ALA A 623 -14.53 -3.07 -22.54
N SER A 624 -13.34 -3.51 -22.95
CA SER A 624 -12.07 -2.92 -22.52
C SER A 624 -11.88 -1.49 -23.03
N ALA A 625 -12.25 -1.21 -24.28
CA ALA A 625 -12.23 0.15 -24.82
C ALA A 625 -13.18 1.09 -24.06
N LEU A 626 -14.37 0.61 -23.72
CA LEU A 626 -15.34 1.36 -22.93
C LEU A 626 -14.89 1.58 -21.48
N ASP A 627 -14.26 0.57 -20.86
CA ASP A 627 -13.63 0.70 -19.54
C ASP A 627 -12.52 1.77 -19.56
N ALA A 628 -11.61 1.71 -20.52
CA ALA A 628 -10.55 2.70 -20.68
C ALA A 628 -11.12 4.11 -20.87
N HIS A 629 -12.21 4.24 -21.63
CA HIS A 629 -12.92 5.50 -21.80
C HIS A 629 -13.56 6.03 -20.52
N GLU A 630 -14.11 5.17 -19.67
CA GLU A 630 -14.62 5.58 -18.36
C GLU A 630 -13.49 6.05 -17.44
N ARG A 631 -12.40 5.27 -17.36
CA ARG A 631 -11.25 5.58 -16.50
C ARG A 631 -10.57 6.88 -16.91
N CYS A 632 -10.42 7.13 -18.22
CA CYS A 632 -9.69 8.29 -18.70
C CYS A 632 -10.37 9.62 -18.34
N ARG A 633 -11.71 9.65 -18.19
CA ARG A 633 -12.49 10.84 -17.79
C ARG A 633 -12.10 11.40 -16.42
N ARG A 634 -11.44 10.62 -15.57
CA ARG A 634 -10.96 11.06 -14.26
C ARG A 634 -9.73 11.97 -14.35
N PHE A 635 -9.04 12.00 -15.50
CA PHE A 635 -7.91 12.90 -15.71
C PHE A 635 -8.39 14.26 -16.21
N GLU A 636 -7.91 15.36 -15.60
CA GLU A 636 -8.25 16.73 -16.01
C GLU A 636 -7.86 17.02 -17.47
N SER A 637 -6.80 16.39 -17.96
CA SER A 637 -6.28 16.54 -19.32
C SER A 637 -7.04 15.72 -20.37
N ALA A 638 -8.00 14.87 -19.97
CA ALA A 638 -8.78 14.06 -20.90
C ALA A 638 -9.81 14.95 -21.63
N PRO A 639 -9.79 15.01 -22.98
CA PRO A 639 -10.78 15.80 -23.71
C PRO A 639 -12.18 15.23 -23.54
N ARG A 640 -13.17 16.11 -23.43
CA ARG A 640 -14.58 15.71 -23.37
C ARG A 640 -15.00 15.16 -24.75
N GLY A 641 -15.51 13.93 -24.78
CA GLY A 641 -16.10 13.31 -25.98
C GLY A 641 -15.14 12.52 -26.89
N ARG A 642 -14.08 11.91 -26.36
CA ARG A 642 -13.23 11.01 -27.17
C ARG A 642 -13.90 9.67 -27.46
N ASP A 643 -13.56 9.12 -28.63
CA ASP A 643 -13.81 7.74 -29.04
C ASP A 643 -13.16 6.74 -28.07
N PRO A 644 -13.88 5.70 -27.61
CA PRO A 644 -13.32 4.61 -26.79
C PRO A 644 -11.99 4.03 -27.30
N ASP A 645 -11.82 3.89 -28.60
CA ASP A 645 -10.59 3.33 -29.18
C ASP A 645 -9.37 4.23 -28.98
N ILE A 646 -9.59 5.54 -28.87
CA ILE A 646 -8.53 6.50 -28.56
C ILE A 646 -8.22 6.48 -27.05
N ALA A 647 -9.21 6.18 -26.21
CA ALA A 647 -8.99 6.08 -24.76
C ALA A 647 -8.17 4.84 -24.37
N LEU A 648 -8.30 3.74 -25.12
CA LEU A 648 -7.52 2.52 -24.91
C LEU A 648 -6.05 2.65 -25.35
N ARG A 649 -5.72 3.62 -26.22
CA ARG A 649 -4.38 3.85 -26.79
C ARG A 649 -3.55 4.87 -26.01
#